data_AF-A0A351JQR2-F1
#
_entry.id   AF-A0A351JQR2-F1
#
_cell.length_a   1.000
_cell.length_b   1.000
_cell.length_c   1.000
_cell.angle_alpha   90.00
_cell.angle_beta   90.00
_cell.angle_gamma   90.00
#
_symmetry.space_group_name_H-M   'P 1'
#
loop_
_entity.id
_entity.type
_entity.pdbx_description
1 polymer ?
#
loop_
_entity_poly.entity_id
_entity_poly.type
_entity_poly.pdbx_seq_one_letter_code
_entity_poly.pdbx_strand_id
1 'polypeptide(L)'
;MTLPRIGIWFVIFVVTFLPQLTWAAAAENGSIFNPNFIISDEELQDWKSMSRADIQAFLEDQEGYIAEYRTEDVQGKKRKVSDIIYRAAKGYQINPKYLLVKLQKEQSLVNDPDPTQKQLDWATGYGVCDSCKTTDEKIQKYKGFGTQMDNAAGIMRWYYDHVDQESWIKRPNITYAIDNTNVEPASYATAFLYTYTPHIHGNENFWNLWQKWFTQIYPDGTLLKSAEDSTTYLLQQGKRRAFKNMAALTTRYDPKLVITVPTSEITRYEQGEDITLANYSVLKEGTTYYLLDYDTLRPFTEEVRKKLGFNPDEIIVVDETILGGYMIGKPIEPATTAPLGELIRLKENKQLYYVKDNIYHSVYDDGIAKVNYPGKTITAVPASYLSSLEAGPEVLFQDGTLFGITGQNKIYVVENGKKRHIASEEVFNGLGYRWENIAWVNEFAGMAHPTGQAIYIEKETTKEILTTLSEETVSSPDAVSETEPVKDDTGASSPQDAMVTTRAEQTEILGPKFDTAMDAYLIADAESGTILAGKNIDTVRPIASFTKVMTAYELLKEGLVMNKTVTYDSTKHKELYHHYRIADGEKVLNKDLLDALLVSSLNTPARMLVNSVTSDEALFIKNMNAQAKKLGLSKTTFVDTSGVRAENVSTAREFLTLFRHTVENKDLRTIMGKPSYEYNEEKDIDGDPKHFDTHSNLLMKETLPYTILASKTGFLYESGTCLVMEVERKSDGKRFVILTMGNPDFGKNTRFQAPRELAAWTMTAF
;
A
#
# COMPACT_ATOMS: atom_id res chain seq x y z
N MET A 1 -16.61 -78.77 11.28
CA MET A 1 -17.95 -78.19 11.11
C MET A 1 -17.91 -76.80 11.75
N THR A 2 -17.39 -75.84 10.99
CA THR A 2 -17.05 -74.49 11.44
C THR A 2 -17.09 -73.61 10.20
N LEU A 3 -18.10 -72.73 10.13
CA LEU A 3 -18.31 -71.74 9.06
C LEU A 3 -17.23 -70.64 9.13
N PRO A 4 -16.73 -70.10 7.99
CA PRO A 4 -15.95 -68.88 8.00
C PRO A 4 -16.88 -67.66 7.92
N ARG A 5 -16.60 -66.65 8.76
CA ARG A 5 -17.24 -65.33 8.72
C ARG A 5 -16.79 -64.58 7.46
N ILE A 6 -17.74 -64.26 6.59
CA ILE A 6 -17.59 -63.27 5.52
C ILE A 6 -17.87 -61.90 6.13
N GLY A 7 -16.86 -61.05 6.20
CA GLY A 7 -17.01 -59.64 6.55
C GLY A 7 -17.59 -58.88 5.36
N ILE A 8 -18.85 -58.46 5.46
CA ILE A 8 -19.51 -57.56 4.52
C ILE A 8 -19.12 -56.13 4.91
N TRP A 9 -18.28 -55.49 4.10
CA TRP A 9 -18.05 -54.06 4.17
C TRP A 9 -19.20 -53.35 3.43
N PHE A 10 -20.04 -52.65 4.18
CA PHE A 10 -21.00 -51.68 3.64
C PHE A 10 -20.21 -50.47 3.13
N VAL A 11 -20.03 -50.36 1.81
CA VAL A 11 -19.60 -49.12 1.16
C VAL A 11 -20.88 -48.34 0.83
N ILE A 12 -21.14 -47.29 1.62
CA ILE A 12 -22.19 -46.32 1.34
C ILE A 12 -21.69 -45.45 0.19
N PHE A 13 -22.30 -45.62 -0.99
CA PHE A 13 -22.16 -44.68 -2.11
C PHE A 13 -23.01 -43.46 -1.81
N VAL A 14 -22.42 -42.41 -1.25
CA VAL A 14 -23.02 -41.07 -1.25
C VAL A 14 -22.71 -40.46 -2.62
N VAL A 15 -23.67 -40.53 -3.54
CA VAL A 15 -23.64 -39.75 -4.78
C VAL A 15 -23.99 -38.32 -4.41
N THR A 16 -22.98 -37.50 -4.11
CA THR A 16 -23.12 -36.05 -4.09
C THR A 16 -23.15 -35.54 -5.53
N PHE A 17 -24.34 -35.16 -6.01
CA PHE A 17 -24.49 -34.31 -7.18
C PHE A 17 -23.92 -32.93 -6.83
N LEU A 18 -22.63 -32.72 -7.12
CA LEU A 18 -22.05 -31.38 -7.20
C LEU A 18 -22.44 -30.79 -8.55
N PRO A 19 -23.15 -29.65 -8.61
CA PRO A 19 -23.34 -28.95 -9.87
C PRO A 19 -21.95 -28.53 -10.38
N GLN A 20 -21.54 -29.09 -11.52
CA GLN A 20 -20.39 -28.55 -12.24
C GLN A 20 -20.76 -27.13 -12.68
N LEU A 21 -20.18 -26.14 -11.98
CA LEU A 21 -20.05 -24.78 -12.48
C LEU A 21 -19.24 -24.87 -13.77
N THR A 22 -19.94 -24.91 -14.89
CA THR A 22 -19.35 -24.63 -16.19
C THR A 22 -18.98 -23.16 -16.15
N TRP A 23 -17.69 -22.87 -16.17
CA TRP A 23 -17.20 -21.54 -16.41
C TRP A 23 -17.64 -21.17 -17.82
N ALA A 24 -18.71 -20.38 -17.93
CA ALA A 24 -19.00 -19.70 -19.17
C ALA A 24 -17.79 -18.81 -19.46
N ALA A 25 -17.05 -19.13 -20.51
CA ALA A 25 -16.03 -18.26 -21.04
C ALA A 25 -16.66 -16.89 -21.28
N ALA A 26 -16.23 -15.88 -20.53
CA ALA A 26 -16.55 -14.50 -20.82
C ALA A 26 -16.14 -14.25 -22.28
N ALA A 27 -17.09 -13.78 -23.08
CA ALA A 27 -16.86 -13.50 -24.48
C ALA A 27 -15.81 -12.38 -24.58
N GLU A 28 -14.60 -12.72 -25.01
CA GLU A 28 -13.59 -11.76 -25.41
C GLU A 28 -14.07 -11.03 -26.67
N ASN A 29 -14.25 -9.71 -26.61
CA ASN A 29 -13.97 -8.86 -27.76
C ASN A 29 -13.85 -7.39 -27.37
N GLY A 30 -12.68 -6.83 -27.66
CA GLY A 30 -12.37 -5.41 -27.52
C GLY A 30 -11.10 -4.97 -28.25
N SER A 31 -10.64 -5.74 -29.25
CA SER A 31 -9.67 -5.38 -30.30
C SER A 31 -9.46 -6.66 -31.14
N ILE A 32 -9.20 -6.56 -32.45
CA ILE A 32 -8.91 -7.72 -33.29
C ILE A 32 -7.40 -7.89 -33.32
N PHE A 33 -6.89 -9.08 -33.04
CA PHE A 33 -5.45 -9.37 -33.11
C PHE A 33 -4.89 -8.95 -34.49
N ASN A 34 -3.94 -8.01 -34.48
CA ASN A 34 -3.26 -7.55 -35.68
C ASN A 34 -1.85 -8.18 -35.76
N PRO A 35 -1.61 -9.13 -36.67
CA PRO A 35 -0.29 -9.77 -36.78
C PRO A 35 0.81 -8.80 -37.22
N ASN A 36 0.49 -7.65 -37.82
CA ASN A 36 1.47 -6.66 -38.23
C ASN A 36 1.89 -5.72 -37.09
N PHE A 37 1.13 -5.67 -35.99
CA PHE A 37 1.42 -4.79 -34.86
C PHE A 37 0.95 -5.42 -33.55
N ILE A 38 1.90 -5.99 -32.80
CA ILE A 38 1.64 -6.66 -31.52
C ILE A 38 1.95 -5.74 -30.35
N ILE A 39 3.07 -5.03 -30.41
CA ILE A 39 3.56 -4.12 -29.37
C ILE A 39 4.52 -3.09 -30.00
N SER A 40 4.52 -1.86 -29.49
CA SER A 40 5.45 -0.80 -29.93
C SER A 40 6.86 -0.95 -29.33
N ASP A 41 7.83 -0.25 -29.94
CA ASP A 41 9.20 -0.19 -29.43
C ASP A 41 9.31 0.57 -28.11
N GLU A 42 8.49 1.61 -27.94
CA GLU A 42 8.38 2.36 -26.71
C GLU A 42 7.84 1.48 -25.57
N GLU A 43 6.79 0.70 -25.83
CA GLU A 43 6.22 -0.20 -24.84
C GLU A 43 7.19 -1.31 -24.45
N LEU A 44 7.85 -1.98 -25.41
CA LEU A 44 8.78 -3.06 -25.07
C LEU A 44 10.01 -2.56 -24.29
N GLN A 45 10.43 -1.31 -24.50
CA GLN A 45 11.60 -0.71 -23.84
C GLN A 45 11.28 0.09 -22.58
N ASP A 46 10.00 0.25 -22.20
CA ASP A 46 9.61 0.94 -20.97
C ASP A 46 9.90 0.09 -19.72
N TRP A 47 11.18 0.01 -19.35
CA TRP A 47 11.65 -0.69 -18.16
C TRP A 47 11.25 -0.01 -16.84
N LYS A 48 10.76 1.23 -16.90
CA LYS A 48 10.27 1.96 -15.72
C LYS A 48 8.77 1.74 -15.49
N SER A 49 8.11 1.01 -16.39
CA SER A 49 6.68 0.79 -16.36
C SER A 49 6.18 0.09 -15.11
N MET A 50 7.02 -0.63 -14.34
CA MET A 50 6.63 -1.20 -13.05
C MET A 50 7.79 -1.10 -12.05
N SER A 51 7.51 -0.65 -10.83
CA SER A 51 8.45 -0.78 -9.72
C SER A 51 8.45 -2.20 -9.15
N ARG A 52 9.41 -2.53 -8.27
CA ARG A 52 9.42 -3.81 -7.54
C ARG A 52 8.11 -4.07 -6.80
N ALA A 53 7.55 -3.04 -6.19
CA ALA A 53 6.29 -3.15 -5.45
C ALA A 53 5.12 -3.40 -6.39
N ASP A 54 5.11 -2.76 -7.58
CA ASP A 54 4.04 -2.96 -8.56
C ASP A 54 4.10 -4.39 -9.16
N ILE A 55 5.30 -4.93 -9.40
CA ILE A 55 5.48 -6.32 -9.86
C ILE A 55 5.03 -7.30 -8.78
N GLN A 56 5.38 -7.03 -7.51
CA GLN A 56 4.96 -7.86 -6.40
C GLN A 56 3.44 -7.88 -6.25
N ALA A 57 2.80 -6.70 -6.24
CA ALA A 57 1.34 -6.58 -6.15
C ALA A 57 0.64 -7.25 -7.34
N PHE A 58 1.19 -7.14 -8.55
CA PHE A 58 0.68 -7.87 -9.71
C PHE A 58 0.68 -9.39 -9.49
N LEU A 59 1.79 -9.96 -9.01
CA LEU A 59 1.87 -11.41 -8.79
C LEU A 59 0.92 -11.87 -7.66
N GLU A 60 0.79 -11.09 -6.59
CA GLU A 60 -0.16 -11.34 -5.50
C GLU A 60 -1.61 -11.32 -5.99
N ASP A 61 -1.98 -10.36 -6.84
CA ASP A 61 -3.32 -10.25 -7.41
C ASP A 61 -3.66 -11.38 -8.39
N GLN A 62 -2.65 -12.10 -8.92
CA GLN A 62 -2.88 -13.28 -9.77
C GLN A 62 -3.00 -14.59 -8.97
N GLU A 63 -2.82 -14.54 -7.64
CA GLU A 63 -2.97 -15.67 -6.71
C GLU A 63 -2.11 -16.91 -7.07
N GLY A 64 -1.02 -16.71 -7.81
CA GLY A 64 -0.11 -17.79 -8.22
C GLY A 64 1.02 -18.05 -7.24
N TYR A 65 1.56 -19.27 -7.24
CA TYR A 65 2.66 -19.71 -6.38
C TYR A 65 3.89 -18.80 -6.45
N ILE A 66 4.19 -18.25 -7.64
CA ILE A 66 5.40 -17.47 -7.87
C ILE A 66 5.36 -16.09 -7.17
N ALA A 67 4.21 -15.65 -6.65
CA ALA A 67 4.09 -14.42 -5.89
C ALA A 67 5.00 -14.43 -4.66
N GLU A 68 5.09 -15.56 -3.95
CA GLU A 68 5.92 -15.73 -2.75
C GLU A 68 7.22 -16.52 -3.01
N TYR A 69 7.37 -17.09 -4.20
CA TYR A 69 8.52 -17.91 -4.55
C TYR A 69 9.84 -17.12 -4.48
N ARG A 70 10.84 -17.75 -3.85
CA ARG A 70 12.21 -17.23 -3.74
C ARG A 70 13.22 -18.21 -4.33
N THR A 71 14.03 -17.73 -5.26
CA THR A 71 15.00 -18.53 -6.01
C THR A 71 16.24 -17.73 -6.35
N GLU A 72 17.29 -18.39 -6.83
CA GLU A 72 18.56 -17.74 -7.19
C GLU A 72 18.41 -16.86 -8.43
N ASP A 73 19.00 -15.66 -8.38
CA ASP A 73 19.24 -14.83 -9.56
C ASP A 73 20.49 -15.29 -10.33
N VAL A 74 20.83 -14.62 -11.43
CA VAL A 74 22.04 -14.93 -12.22
C VAL A 74 23.36 -14.73 -11.47
N GLN A 75 23.33 -14.06 -10.32
CA GLN A 75 24.48 -13.87 -9.45
C GLN A 75 24.53 -14.92 -8.32
N GLY A 76 23.64 -15.92 -8.36
CA GLY A 76 23.50 -16.95 -7.33
C GLY A 76 22.86 -16.44 -6.03
N LYS A 77 22.29 -15.23 -6.02
CA LYS A 77 21.65 -14.67 -4.82
C LYS A 77 20.17 -15.02 -4.79
N LYS A 78 19.73 -15.66 -3.70
CA LYS A 78 18.31 -15.97 -3.47
C LYS A 78 17.47 -14.70 -3.28
N ARG A 79 16.46 -14.51 -4.11
CA ARG A 79 15.57 -13.33 -4.18
C ARG A 79 14.13 -13.73 -4.43
N LYS A 80 13.19 -12.85 -4.09
CA LYS A 80 11.78 -12.96 -4.48
C LYS A 80 11.68 -12.79 -6.00
N VAL A 81 10.76 -13.51 -6.65
CA VAL A 81 10.58 -13.46 -8.11
C VAL A 81 10.38 -12.04 -8.62
N SER A 82 9.63 -11.20 -7.91
CA SER A 82 9.43 -9.78 -8.23
C SER A 82 10.74 -8.97 -8.32
N ASP A 83 11.72 -9.23 -7.44
CA ASP A 83 13.04 -8.58 -7.48
C ASP A 83 13.88 -9.09 -8.66
N ILE A 84 13.77 -10.38 -9.01
CA ILE A 84 14.46 -10.96 -10.16
C ILE A 84 13.94 -10.32 -11.45
N ILE A 85 12.62 -10.27 -11.65
CA ILE A 85 11.97 -9.65 -12.81
C ILE A 85 12.38 -8.18 -12.92
N TYR A 86 12.28 -7.41 -11.83
CA TYR A 86 12.64 -6.00 -11.82
C TYR A 86 14.11 -5.77 -12.21
N ARG A 87 15.04 -6.60 -11.70
CA ARG A 87 16.47 -6.44 -11.98
C ARG A 87 16.81 -6.81 -13.41
N ALA A 88 16.23 -7.87 -13.95
CA ALA A 88 16.39 -8.26 -15.36
C ALA A 88 15.86 -7.16 -16.28
N ALA A 89 14.61 -6.73 -16.05
CA ALA A 89 13.97 -5.63 -16.79
C ALA A 89 14.83 -4.35 -16.79
N LYS A 90 15.26 -3.89 -15.61
CA LYS A 90 16.12 -2.71 -15.47
C LYS A 90 17.50 -2.89 -16.11
N GLY A 91 18.12 -4.05 -15.93
CA GLY A 91 19.48 -4.33 -16.43
C GLY A 91 19.57 -4.29 -17.94
N TYR A 92 18.53 -4.79 -18.61
CA TYR A 92 18.45 -4.85 -20.08
C TYR A 92 17.55 -3.77 -20.68
N GLN A 93 17.03 -2.84 -19.88
CA GLN A 93 16.10 -1.81 -20.33
C GLN A 93 14.90 -2.39 -21.11
N ILE A 94 14.32 -3.49 -20.62
CA ILE A 94 13.13 -4.15 -21.18
C ILE A 94 11.97 -4.01 -20.21
N ASN A 95 10.75 -3.91 -20.72
CA ASN A 95 9.54 -3.75 -19.95
C ASN A 95 9.27 -4.98 -19.04
N PRO A 96 9.10 -4.81 -17.72
CA PRO A 96 8.76 -5.91 -16.81
C PRO A 96 7.43 -6.60 -17.14
N LYS A 97 6.44 -5.91 -17.73
CA LYS A 97 5.17 -6.49 -18.20
C LYS A 97 5.40 -7.58 -19.25
N TYR A 98 6.35 -7.38 -20.16
CA TYR A 98 6.72 -8.38 -21.16
C TYR A 98 7.22 -9.68 -20.51
N LEU A 99 8.04 -9.57 -19.45
CA LEU A 99 8.55 -10.74 -18.72
C LEU A 99 7.43 -11.49 -18.00
N LEU A 100 6.45 -10.76 -17.44
CA LEU A 100 5.25 -11.35 -16.82
C LEU A 100 4.41 -12.11 -17.85
N VAL A 101 4.15 -11.52 -19.02
CA VAL A 101 3.45 -12.22 -20.12
C VAL A 101 4.23 -13.46 -20.56
N LYS A 102 5.56 -13.38 -20.67
CA LYS A 102 6.39 -14.53 -21.04
C LYS A 102 6.28 -15.66 -20.03
N LEU A 103 6.33 -15.39 -18.73
CA LEU A 103 6.16 -16.41 -17.68
C LEU A 103 4.85 -17.19 -17.85
N GLN A 104 3.76 -16.48 -18.12
CA GLN A 104 2.45 -17.09 -18.29
C GLN A 104 2.29 -17.79 -19.61
N LYS A 105 2.67 -17.14 -20.71
CA LYS A 105 2.55 -17.72 -22.05
C LYS A 105 3.36 -19.01 -22.17
N GLU A 106 4.56 -19.03 -21.60
CA GLU A 106 5.51 -20.12 -21.85
C GLU A 106 5.33 -21.29 -20.86
N GLN A 107 4.98 -21.03 -19.60
CA GLN A 107 4.89 -22.06 -18.56
C GLN A 107 3.66 -21.93 -17.64
N SER A 108 2.70 -21.06 -17.97
CA SER A 108 1.51 -20.75 -17.16
C SER A 108 1.81 -20.31 -15.73
N LEU A 109 3.01 -19.78 -15.47
CA LEU A 109 3.53 -19.66 -14.10
C LEU A 109 2.90 -18.57 -13.25
N VAL A 110 2.31 -17.52 -13.84
CA VAL A 110 1.90 -16.32 -13.09
C VAL A 110 0.70 -16.59 -12.21
N ASN A 111 -0.25 -17.41 -12.68
CA ASN A 111 -1.47 -17.76 -11.95
C ASN A 111 -1.57 -19.26 -11.60
N ASP A 112 -0.47 -20.01 -11.71
CA ASP A 112 -0.41 -21.43 -11.34
C ASP A 112 -0.15 -21.55 -9.82
N PRO A 113 -1.09 -22.13 -9.05
CA PRO A 113 -0.90 -22.32 -7.60
C PRO A 113 0.03 -23.49 -7.25
N ASP A 114 0.37 -24.38 -8.19
CA ASP A 114 1.21 -25.57 -7.94
C ASP A 114 2.13 -25.90 -9.14
N PRO A 115 3.09 -25.02 -9.48
CA PRO A 115 3.95 -25.22 -10.62
C PRO A 115 4.99 -26.30 -10.37
N THR A 116 5.23 -27.13 -11.39
CA THR A 116 6.30 -28.12 -11.34
C THR A 116 7.69 -27.47 -11.32
N GLN A 117 8.68 -28.14 -10.72
CA GLN A 117 10.07 -27.66 -10.76
C GLN A 117 10.59 -27.49 -12.19
N LYS A 118 10.10 -28.29 -13.15
CA LYS A 118 10.43 -28.14 -14.57
C LYS A 118 9.94 -26.79 -15.11
N GLN A 119 8.72 -26.36 -14.77
CA GLN A 119 8.22 -25.05 -15.16
C GLN A 119 9.12 -23.95 -14.59
N LEU A 120 9.49 -24.03 -13.31
CA LEU A 120 10.37 -23.05 -12.67
C LEU A 120 11.79 -23.00 -13.27
N ASP A 121 12.34 -24.16 -13.60
CA ASP A 121 13.68 -24.30 -14.20
C ASP A 121 13.75 -23.74 -15.63
N TRP A 122 12.62 -23.75 -16.35
CA TRP A 122 12.50 -23.33 -17.75
C TRP A 122 11.42 -22.27 -17.94
N ALA A 123 11.33 -21.34 -16.98
CA ALA A 123 10.22 -20.41 -16.78
C ALA A 123 9.82 -19.57 -18.00
N THR A 124 10.70 -19.38 -18.98
CA THR A 124 10.43 -18.60 -20.21
C THR A 124 10.64 -19.40 -21.49
N GLY A 125 10.94 -20.70 -21.35
CA GLY A 125 11.34 -21.58 -22.46
C GLY A 125 12.67 -21.18 -23.10
N TYR A 126 13.45 -20.25 -22.53
CA TYR A 126 14.66 -19.75 -23.17
C TYR A 126 15.69 -20.86 -23.36
N GLY A 127 16.19 -20.98 -24.59
CA GLY A 127 17.16 -21.99 -24.99
C GLY A 127 16.58 -23.37 -25.33
N VAL A 128 15.25 -23.59 -25.15
CA VAL A 128 14.59 -24.84 -25.52
C VAL A 128 14.00 -24.68 -26.92
N CYS A 129 14.63 -25.27 -27.93
CA CYS A 129 14.09 -25.34 -29.28
C CYS A 129 13.03 -26.45 -29.42
N ASP A 130 12.21 -26.43 -30.48
CA ASP A 130 11.13 -27.41 -30.69
C ASP A 130 11.59 -28.88 -30.71
N SER A 131 12.84 -29.12 -31.11
CA SER A 131 13.45 -30.46 -31.14
C SER A 131 14.38 -30.75 -29.95
N CYS A 132 14.58 -29.78 -29.06
CA CYS A 132 15.49 -29.87 -27.92
C CYS A 132 14.81 -30.58 -26.73
N LYS A 133 15.59 -31.32 -25.94
CA LYS A 133 15.13 -31.84 -24.65
C LYS A 133 15.72 -31.00 -23.53
N THR A 134 14.95 -30.76 -22.47
CA THR A 134 15.40 -30.04 -21.25
C THR A 134 16.56 -30.73 -20.51
N THR A 135 16.95 -31.93 -20.95
CA THR A 135 18.10 -32.70 -20.46
C THR A 135 19.37 -32.52 -21.29
N ASP A 136 19.31 -31.79 -22.41
CA ASP A 136 20.45 -31.62 -23.30
C ASP A 136 21.54 -30.78 -22.62
N GLU A 137 22.79 -31.26 -22.63
CA GLU A 137 23.91 -30.64 -21.92
C GLU A 137 24.15 -29.18 -22.33
N LYS A 138 23.97 -28.88 -23.63
CA LYS A 138 24.25 -27.55 -24.20
C LYS A 138 23.35 -26.44 -23.66
N ILE A 139 22.16 -26.79 -23.18
CA ILE A 139 21.17 -25.83 -22.71
C ILE A 139 21.13 -25.76 -21.19
N GLN A 140 21.77 -26.69 -20.46
CA GLN A 140 21.76 -26.71 -18.99
C GLN A 140 22.28 -25.40 -18.36
N LYS A 141 23.13 -24.66 -19.06
CA LYS A 141 23.58 -23.32 -18.64
C LYS A 141 22.47 -22.28 -18.51
N TYR A 142 21.31 -22.52 -19.14
CA TYR A 142 20.14 -21.64 -19.07
C TYR A 142 19.10 -22.10 -18.04
N LYS A 143 19.35 -23.22 -17.35
CA LYS A 143 18.45 -23.75 -16.34
C LYS A 143 18.37 -22.82 -15.13
N GLY A 144 17.17 -22.67 -14.58
CA GLY A 144 16.89 -21.94 -13.36
C GLY A 144 16.15 -20.64 -13.63
N PHE A 145 15.19 -20.32 -12.75
CA PHE A 145 14.28 -19.19 -12.91
C PHE A 145 15.02 -17.85 -13.13
N GLY A 146 16.02 -17.54 -12.32
CA GLY A 146 16.81 -16.31 -12.44
C GLY A 146 17.52 -16.20 -13.79
N THR A 147 18.14 -17.29 -14.23
CA THR A 147 18.78 -17.39 -15.55
C THR A 147 17.79 -17.23 -16.69
N GLN A 148 16.61 -17.84 -16.59
CA GLN A 148 15.54 -17.70 -17.57
C GLN A 148 15.06 -16.26 -17.69
N MET A 149 14.82 -15.55 -16.56
CA MET A 149 14.42 -14.13 -16.57
C MET A 149 15.47 -13.23 -17.22
N ASP A 150 16.73 -13.41 -16.85
CA ASP A 150 17.83 -12.60 -17.34
C ASP A 150 18.03 -12.79 -18.85
N ASN A 151 18.00 -14.03 -19.34
CA ASN A 151 18.13 -14.31 -20.75
C ASN A 151 16.90 -13.88 -21.57
N ALA A 152 15.68 -13.99 -21.02
CA ALA A 152 14.46 -13.54 -21.70
C ALA A 152 14.43 -12.02 -21.90
N ALA A 153 14.95 -11.25 -20.95
CA ALA A 153 15.15 -9.81 -21.12
C ALA A 153 16.35 -9.52 -22.03
N GLY A 154 17.47 -10.22 -21.81
CA GLY A 154 18.73 -10.01 -22.51
C GLY A 154 18.64 -10.25 -24.02
N ILE A 155 17.87 -11.26 -24.47
CA ILE A 155 17.72 -11.54 -25.91
C ILE A 155 17.03 -10.40 -26.65
N MET A 156 16.01 -9.77 -26.04
CA MET A 156 15.32 -8.64 -26.67
C MET A 156 16.23 -7.41 -26.77
N ARG A 157 17.00 -7.12 -25.71
CA ARG A 157 18.02 -6.06 -25.77
C ARG A 157 19.10 -6.38 -26.80
N TRP A 158 19.55 -7.63 -26.85
CA TRP A 158 20.55 -8.07 -27.83
C TRP A 158 20.05 -7.88 -29.27
N TYR A 159 18.78 -8.16 -29.57
CA TYR A 159 18.21 -7.86 -30.88
C TYR A 159 18.25 -6.36 -31.22
N TYR A 160 17.86 -5.48 -30.30
CA TYR A 160 18.00 -4.02 -30.52
C TYR A 160 19.44 -3.63 -30.85
N ASP A 161 20.41 -4.18 -30.12
CA ASP A 161 21.82 -3.81 -30.24
C ASP A 161 22.49 -4.41 -31.51
N HIS A 162 21.95 -5.49 -32.07
CA HIS A 162 22.59 -6.26 -33.16
C HIS A 162 21.75 -6.35 -34.44
N VAL A 163 20.52 -5.81 -34.48
CA VAL A 163 19.64 -5.90 -35.65
C VAL A 163 20.33 -5.43 -36.93
N ASP A 164 21.19 -4.41 -36.85
CA ASP A 164 21.93 -3.88 -37.99
C ASP A 164 23.11 -4.74 -38.47
N GLN A 165 23.58 -5.66 -37.62
CA GLN A 165 24.73 -6.52 -37.89
C GLN A 165 24.29 -7.92 -38.35
N GLU A 166 23.11 -8.36 -37.93
CA GLU A 166 22.63 -9.73 -38.09
C GLU A 166 21.41 -9.78 -39.03
N SER A 167 21.62 -10.25 -40.26
CA SER A 167 20.59 -10.20 -41.32
C SER A 167 19.39 -11.12 -41.10
N TRP A 168 19.48 -12.08 -40.17
CA TRP A 168 18.41 -13.02 -39.85
C TRP A 168 17.41 -12.48 -38.83
N ILE A 169 17.75 -11.39 -38.12
CA ILE A 169 16.84 -10.70 -37.23
C ILE A 169 15.80 -9.98 -38.09
N LYS A 170 14.51 -10.21 -37.83
CA LYS A 170 13.43 -9.57 -38.59
C LYS A 170 13.38 -8.08 -38.28
N ARG A 171 12.87 -7.30 -39.23
CA ARG A 171 12.82 -5.82 -39.19
C ARG A 171 11.42 -5.32 -39.53
N PRO A 172 11.07 -4.10 -39.11
CA PRO A 172 9.82 -3.50 -39.52
C PRO A 172 9.81 -3.18 -41.02
N ASN A 173 8.62 -3.07 -41.61
CA ASN A 173 8.39 -2.73 -43.02
C ASN A 173 9.01 -3.72 -44.02
N ILE A 174 9.22 -4.97 -43.61
CA ILE A 174 9.63 -6.07 -44.48
C ILE A 174 8.61 -7.20 -44.33
N THR A 175 8.10 -7.72 -45.45
CA THR A 175 7.16 -8.83 -45.45
C THR A 175 7.87 -10.16 -45.19
N TYR A 176 7.39 -10.92 -44.21
CA TYR A 176 7.81 -12.28 -43.90
C TYR A 176 6.64 -13.26 -44.05
N ALA A 177 6.90 -14.45 -44.57
CA ALA A 177 5.92 -15.53 -44.55
C ALA A 177 5.97 -16.26 -43.19
N ILE A 178 4.91 -16.12 -42.39
CA ILE A 178 4.76 -16.75 -41.07
C ILE A 178 3.45 -17.56 -41.08
N ASP A 179 3.52 -18.87 -40.83
CA ASP A 179 2.36 -19.78 -40.86
C ASP A 179 1.46 -19.60 -42.10
N ASN A 180 2.07 -19.48 -43.29
CA ASN A 180 1.40 -19.22 -44.58
C ASN A 180 0.66 -17.88 -44.71
N THR A 181 0.95 -16.93 -43.82
CA THR A 181 0.41 -15.56 -43.85
C THR A 181 1.57 -14.58 -44.06
N ASN A 182 1.34 -13.56 -44.89
CA ASN A 182 2.29 -12.47 -45.07
C ASN A 182 2.14 -11.49 -43.91
N VAL A 183 3.19 -11.37 -43.11
CA VAL A 183 3.28 -10.44 -41.97
C VAL A 183 4.33 -9.39 -42.28
N GLU A 184 3.96 -8.13 -42.16
CA GLU A 184 4.85 -6.98 -42.28
C GLU A 184 4.87 -6.25 -40.93
N PRO A 185 5.84 -6.54 -40.04
CA PRO A 185 5.89 -5.92 -38.73
C PRO A 185 5.98 -4.40 -38.83
N ALA A 186 5.21 -3.68 -38.01
CA ALA A 186 5.21 -2.21 -37.99
C ALA A 186 6.21 -1.61 -36.98
N SER A 187 6.77 -2.42 -36.08
CA SER A 187 7.78 -2.01 -35.08
C SER A 187 8.92 -3.03 -34.99
N TYR A 188 10.08 -2.63 -34.47
CA TYR A 188 11.17 -3.59 -34.20
C TYR A 188 10.76 -4.59 -33.12
N ALA A 189 10.05 -4.16 -32.08
CA ALA A 189 9.50 -5.01 -31.04
C ALA A 189 8.62 -6.12 -31.61
N THR A 190 7.67 -5.79 -32.50
CA THR A 190 6.83 -6.78 -33.19
C THR A 190 7.69 -7.72 -34.04
N ALA A 191 8.68 -7.19 -34.77
CA ALA A 191 9.59 -8.02 -35.56
C ALA A 191 10.45 -8.98 -34.70
N PHE A 192 10.88 -8.54 -33.52
CA PHE A 192 11.66 -9.34 -32.57
C PHE A 192 10.83 -10.46 -31.94
N LEU A 193 9.54 -10.22 -31.66
CA LEU A 193 8.63 -11.28 -31.25
C LEU A 193 8.51 -12.39 -32.32
N TYR A 194 8.42 -12.03 -33.60
CA TYR A 194 8.47 -13.01 -34.71
C TYR A 194 9.86 -13.58 -34.99
N THR A 195 10.92 -12.92 -34.54
CA THR A 195 12.29 -13.47 -34.58
C THR A 195 12.43 -14.59 -33.55
N TYR A 196 11.88 -14.37 -32.35
CA TYR A 196 11.93 -15.33 -31.25
C TYR A 196 10.89 -16.46 -31.38
N THR A 197 9.65 -16.13 -31.74
CA THR A 197 8.52 -17.06 -31.93
C THR A 197 7.98 -16.88 -33.35
N PRO A 198 8.45 -17.66 -34.34
CA PRO A 198 8.04 -17.52 -35.73
C PRO A 198 6.67 -18.16 -36.01
N HIS A 199 5.68 -17.91 -35.16
CA HIS A 199 4.31 -18.44 -35.25
C HIS A 199 3.28 -17.36 -34.93
N ILE A 200 2.19 -17.31 -35.69
CA ILE A 200 1.09 -16.37 -35.48
C ILE A 200 0.38 -16.66 -34.16
N HIS A 201 0.01 -17.91 -33.92
CA HIS A 201 -0.77 -18.28 -32.74
C HIS A 201 -0.02 -18.01 -31.42
N GLY A 202 1.30 -18.22 -31.39
CA GLY A 202 2.10 -17.89 -30.22
C GLY A 202 2.13 -16.39 -29.92
N ASN A 203 2.12 -15.56 -30.96
CA ASN A 203 2.08 -14.11 -30.82
C ASN A 203 0.69 -13.57 -30.49
N GLU A 204 -0.36 -14.22 -31.00
CA GLU A 204 -1.75 -13.97 -30.61
C GLU A 204 -1.96 -14.25 -29.12
N ASN A 205 -1.43 -15.35 -28.59
CA ASN A 205 -1.48 -15.65 -27.15
C ASN A 205 -0.73 -14.62 -26.30
N PHE A 206 0.42 -14.13 -26.78
CA PHE A 206 1.12 -13.01 -26.11
C PHE A 206 0.23 -11.77 -26.08
N TRP A 207 -0.33 -11.41 -27.22
CA TRP A 207 -1.18 -10.23 -27.37
C TRP A 207 -2.43 -10.33 -26.49
N ASN A 208 -3.15 -11.46 -26.48
CA ASN A 208 -4.31 -11.68 -25.61
C ASN A 208 -3.97 -11.50 -24.13
N LEU A 209 -2.85 -12.07 -23.66
CA LEU A 209 -2.41 -11.90 -22.27
C LEU A 209 -2.02 -10.45 -21.95
N TRP A 210 -1.31 -9.79 -22.87
CA TRP A 210 -0.96 -8.38 -22.74
C TRP A 210 -2.21 -7.52 -22.64
N GLN A 211 -3.18 -7.75 -23.55
CA GLN A 211 -4.44 -7.03 -23.55
C GLN A 211 -5.19 -7.27 -22.23
N LYS A 212 -5.36 -8.54 -21.84
CA LYS A 212 -6.06 -8.92 -20.61
C LYS A 212 -5.49 -8.27 -19.36
N TRP A 213 -4.18 -8.12 -19.25
CA TRP A 213 -3.53 -7.67 -18.02
C TRP A 213 -3.16 -6.20 -17.99
N PHE A 214 -2.93 -5.60 -19.15
CA PHE A 214 -2.31 -4.29 -19.24
C PHE A 214 -3.06 -3.30 -20.14
N THR A 215 -4.18 -3.70 -20.76
CA THR A 215 -5.08 -2.72 -21.38
C THR A 215 -5.98 -2.04 -20.36
N GLN A 216 -6.51 -0.90 -20.79
CA GLN A 216 -7.36 -0.02 -20.03
C GLN A 216 -8.61 -0.72 -19.49
N ILE A 217 -8.70 -0.79 -18.15
CA ILE A 217 -9.90 -1.17 -17.39
C ILE A 217 -10.07 -0.09 -16.31
N TYR A 218 -11.23 0.56 -16.31
CA TYR A 218 -11.61 1.47 -15.23
C TYR A 218 -11.89 0.67 -13.95
N PRO A 219 -11.37 1.12 -12.79
CA PRO A 219 -11.60 0.45 -11.51
C PRO A 219 -13.08 0.37 -11.13
N ASP A 220 -13.46 -0.66 -10.38
CA ASP A 220 -14.74 -0.68 -9.67
C ASP A 220 -14.90 0.58 -8.79
N GLY A 221 -16.13 1.07 -8.71
CA GLY A 221 -16.49 2.36 -8.11
C GLY A 221 -16.42 3.55 -9.08
N THR A 222 -15.85 3.38 -10.28
CA THR A 222 -15.79 4.45 -11.28
C THR A 222 -17.18 4.75 -11.86
N LEU A 223 -17.46 6.05 -12.04
CA LEU A 223 -18.66 6.52 -12.73
C LEU A 223 -18.33 6.90 -14.18
N LEU A 224 -18.94 6.22 -15.14
CA LEU A 224 -18.73 6.43 -16.56
C LEU A 224 -19.98 6.96 -17.25
N LYS A 225 -19.76 7.79 -18.27
CA LYS A 225 -20.80 8.28 -19.17
C LYS A 225 -20.23 8.35 -20.59
N SER A 226 -21.06 8.07 -21.61
CA SER A 226 -20.68 8.30 -23.01
C SER A 226 -20.91 9.76 -23.41
N ALA A 227 -20.10 10.30 -24.32
CA ALA A 227 -20.41 11.57 -24.98
C ALA A 227 -21.74 11.50 -25.77
N GLU A 228 -22.14 10.31 -26.20
CA GLU A 228 -23.32 10.07 -27.07
C GLU A 228 -24.62 9.87 -26.29
N ASP A 229 -24.56 9.63 -24.98
CA ASP A 229 -25.73 9.37 -24.12
C ASP A 229 -25.62 10.06 -22.75
N SER A 230 -26.76 10.51 -22.23
CA SER A 230 -26.93 11.04 -20.87
C SER A 230 -26.80 10.01 -19.73
N THR A 231 -26.91 8.71 -19.99
CA THR A 231 -26.87 7.66 -18.95
C THR A 231 -25.52 7.60 -18.26
N THR A 232 -25.54 7.67 -16.93
CA THR A 232 -24.36 7.42 -16.07
C THR A 232 -24.38 5.98 -15.59
N TYR A 233 -23.23 5.33 -15.66
CA TYR A 233 -23.00 3.96 -15.23
C TYR A 233 -22.05 3.91 -14.05
N LEU A 234 -22.37 3.12 -13.03
CA LEU A 234 -21.43 2.70 -11.99
C LEU A 234 -20.75 1.40 -12.44
N LEU A 235 -19.43 1.35 -12.38
CA LEU A 235 -18.70 0.08 -12.44
C LEU A 235 -18.69 -0.55 -11.06
N GLN A 236 -19.12 -1.80 -10.96
CA GLN A 236 -19.14 -2.53 -9.71
C GLN A 236 -19.11 -4.03 -9.99
N GLN A 237 -18.17 -4.74 -9.35
CA GLN A 237 -17.95 -6.17 -9.53
C GLN A 237 -17.74 -6.53 -11.01
N GLY A 238 -17.03 -5.68 -11.76
CA GLY A 238 -16.78 -5.86 -13.19
C GLY A 238 -18.00 -5.70 -14.10
N LYS A 239 -19.14 -5.23 -13.57
CA LYS A 239 -20.36 -4.94 -14.34
C LYS A 239 -20.63 -3.45 -14.42
N ARG A 240 -21.30 -3.00 -15.47
CA ARG A 240 -21.85 -1.65 -15.56
C ARG A 240 -23.29 -1.63 -15.08
N ARG A 241 -23.62 -0.77 -14.13
CA ARG A 241 -24.98 -0.60 -13.60
C ARG A 241 -25.48 0.79 -13.95
N ALA A 242 -26.58 0.91 -14.70
CA ALA A 242 -27.06 2.22 -15.13
C ALA A 242 -27.86 2.90 -14.01
N PHE A 243 -27.58 4.18 -13.74
CA PHE A 243 -28.48 5.01 -12.93
C PHE A 243 -29.67 5.45 -13.76
N LYS A 244 -30.89 5.06 -13.36
CA LYS A 244 -32.12 5.42 -14.09
C LYS A 244 -32.61 6.85 -13.86
N ASN A 245 -32.11 7.51 -12.82
CA ASN A 245 -32.47 8.89 -12.52
C ASN A 245 -31.37 9.57 -11.70
N MET A 246 -31.40 10.91 -11.73
CA MET A 246 -30.40 11.73 -11.04
C MET A 246 -30.45 11.56 -9.51
N ALA A 247 -31.63 11.33 -8.92
CA ALA A 247 -31.75 11.14 -7.48
C ALA A 247 -31.02 9.87 -7.02
N ALA A 248 -31.08 8.78 -7.79
CA ALA A 248 -30.33 7.56 -7.53
C ALA A 248 -28.80 7.78 -7.55
N LEU A 249 -28.32 8.66 -8.43
CA LEU A 249 -26.91 9.05 -8.53
C LEU A 249 -26.50 9.96 -7.37
N THR A 250 -27.14 11.12 -7.20
CA THR A 250 -26.71 12.17 -6.25
C THR A 250 -26.84 11.78 -4.78
N THR A 251 -27.66 10.77 -4.47
CA THR A 251 -27.78 10.24 -3.10
C THR A 251 -26.69 9.24 -2.74
N ARG A 252 -25.84 8.86 -3.70
CA ARG A 252 -24.73 7.91 -3.51
C ARG A 252 -23.37 8.51 -3.85
N TYR A 253 -23.30 9.32 -4.89
CA TYR A 253 -22.05 9.87 -5.42
C TYR A 253 -22.19 11.34 -5.81
N ASP A 254 -21.07 12.06 -5.79
CA ASP A 254 -20.99 13.39 -6.39
C ASP A 254 -20.95 13.25 -7.92
N PRO A 255 -21.89 13.84 -8.68
CA PRO A 255 -21.87 13.83 -10.15
C PRO A 255 -20.58 14.42 -10.75
N LYS A 256 -19.83 15.24 -10.00
CA LYS A 256 -18.49 15.70 -10.39
C LYS A 256 -17.44 14.60 -10.41
N LEU A 257 -17.76 13.36 -10.03
CA LEU A 257 -16.86 12.22 -10.20
C LEU A 257 -17.09 11.50 -11.53
N VAL A 258 -18.13 11.85 -12.29
CA VAL A 258 -18.42 11.22 -13.59
C VAL A 258 -17.34 11.54 -14.60
N ILE A 259 -16.86 10.50 -15.27
CA ILE A 259 -15.87 10.53 -16.34
C ILE A 259 -16.58 10.28 -17.66
N THR A 260 -16.25 11.09 -18.67
CA THR A 260 -16.78 10.93 -20.02
C THR A 260 -15.79 10.11 -20.84
N VAL A 261 -16.27 9.03 -21.46
CA VAL A 261 -15.47 8.07 -22.23
C VAL A 261 -16.19 7.69 -23.53
N PRO A 262 -15.49 7.14 -24.53
CA PRO A 262 -16.16 6.57 -25.71
C PRO A 262 -17.18 5.48 -25.35
N THR A 263 -18.25 5.34 -26.13
CA THR A 263 -19.27 4.29 -25.92
C THR A 263 -18.66 2.89 -25.90
N SER A 264 -17.62 2.65 -26.71
CA SER A 264 -16.88 1.38 -26.75
C SER A 264 -16.37 0.97 -25.36
N GLU A 265 -15.79 1.90 -24.60
CA GLU A 265 -15.26 1.64 -23.25
C GLU A 265 -16.35 1.17 -22.28
N ILE A 266 -17.57 1.72 -22.39
CA ILE A 266 -18.70 1.32 -21.55
C ILE A 266 -19.25 -0.04 -22.00
N THR A 267 -19.27 -0.33 -23.30
CA THR A 267 -19.79 -1.60 -23.86
C THR A 267 -18.94 -2.83 -23.59
N ARG A 268 -17.72 -2.65 -23.08
CA ARG A 268 -16.83 -3.73 -22.66
C ARG A 268 -17.31 -4.44 -21.38
N TYR A 269 -18.11 -3.75 -20.57
CA TYR A 269 -18.61 -4.29 -19.30
C TYR A 269 -19.98 -4.95 -19.50
N GLU A 270 -20.16 -6.12 -18.88
CA GLU A 270 -21.47 -6.78 -18.84
C GLU A 270 -22.49 -5.87 -18.13
N GLN A 271 -23.72 -5.83 -18.66
CA GLN A 271 -24.81 -5.12 -18.02
C GLN A 271 -25.17 -5.78 -16.69
N GLY A 272 -25.07 -5.03 -15.59
CA GLY A 272 -25.60 -5.40 -14.29
C GLY A 272 -27.00 -4.84 -14.05
N GLU A 273 -27.55 -5.14 -12.87
CA GLU A 273 -28.85 -4.62 -12.44
C GLU A 273 -28.82 -3.09 -12.34
N ASP A 274 -29.84 -2.44 -12.88
CA ASP A 274 -29.95 -0.99 -12.92
C ASP A 274 -30.21 -0.40 -11.52
N ILE A 275 -29.64 0.78 -11.26
CA ILE A 275 -29.85 1.51 -10.00
C ILE A 275 -31.03 2.46 -10.18
N THR A 276 -32.17 2.07 -9.61
CA THR A 276 -33.46 2.72 -9.84
C THR A 276 -33.89 3.64 -8.70
N LEU A 277 -33.55 3.31 -7.46
CA LEU A 277 -34.04 4.00 -6.27
C LEU A 277 -32.96 4.87 -5.63
N ALA A 278 -33.35 6.03 -5.10
CA ALA A 278 -32.49 6.89 -4.29
C ALA A 278 -32.03 6.18 -3.01
N ASN A 279 -30.78 6.36 -2.61
CA ASN A 279 -30.30 5.86 -1.33
C ASN A 279 -31.13 6.45 -0.18
N TYR A 280 -31.36 5.69 0.88
CA TYR A 280 -32.24 6.02 2.00
C TYR A 280 -33.73 6.16 1.65
N SER A 281 -34.16 5.66 0.48
CA SER A 281 -35.60 5.49 0.20
C SER A 281 -36.24 4.55 1.20
N VAL A 282 -37.44 4.90 1.66
CA VAL A 282 -38.25 4.03 2.53
C VAL A 282 -39.27 3.30 1.66
N LEU A 283 -39.15 1.98 1.62
CA LEU A 283 -40.04 1.11 0.88
C LEU A 283 -41.04 0.43 1.81
N LYS A 284 -42.21 0.07 1.29
CA LYS A 284 -43.20 -0.72 2.00
C LYS A 284 -43.73 -1.85 1.13
N GLU A 285 -43.68 -3.05 1.68
CA GLU A 285 -44.33 -4.24 1.12
C GLU A 285 -45.13 -4.92 2.23
N GLY A 286 -46.43 -5.13 1.95
CA GLY A 286 -47.39 -5.58 2.95
C GLY A 286 -47.38 -4.72 4.23
N THR A 287 -46.92 -5.32 5.33
CA THR A 287 -46.82 -4.70 6.66
C THR A 287 -45.40 -4.29 7.06
N THR A 288 -44.39 -4.64 6.25
CA THR A 288 -42.98 -4.42 6.55
C THR A 288 -42.47 -3.17 5.86
N TYR A 289 -41.68 -2.38 6.57
CA TYR A 289 -40.95 -1.25 5.97
C TYR A 289 -39.50 -1.65 5.73
N TYR A 290 -38.89 -1.09 4.70
CA TYR A 290 -37.50 -1.30 4.37
C TYR A 290 -36.82 0.05 4.16
N LEU A 291 -35.65 0.24 4.75
CA LEU A 291 -34.79 1.36 4.45
C LEU A 291 -33.75 0.88 3.45
N LEU A 292 -33.70 1.51 2.27
CA LEU A 292 -32.63 1.26 1.32
C LEU A 292 -31.34 1.91 1.82
N ASP A 293 -30.31 1.12 2.04
CA ASP A 293 -28.97 1.52 2.46
C ASP A 293 -27.99 0.98 1.41
N TYR A 294 -27.74 1.80 0.40
CA TYR A 294 -27.06 1.49 -0.85
C TYR A 294 -27.70 0.34 -1.65
N ASP A 295 -27.13 -0.85 -1.58
CA ASP A 295 -27.62 -2.08 -2.22
C ASP A 295 -28.28 -3.04 -1.21
N THR A 296 -28.48 -2.59 0.04
CA THR A 296 -29.07 -3.38 1.12
C THR A 296 -30.41 -2.82 1.56
N LEU A 297 -31.45 -3.65 1.62
CA LEU A 297 -32.73 -3.31 2.22
C LEU A 297 -32.73 -3.73 3.69
N ARG A 298 -32.94 -2.77 4.59
CA ARG A 298 -32.99 -3.00 6.03
C ARG A 298 -34.43 -3.02 6.53
N PRO A 299 -34.97 -4.17 6.97
CA PRO A 299 -36.34 -4.26 7.46
C PRO A 299 -36.54 -3.46 8.75
N PHE A 300 -37.71 -2.86 8.95
CA PHE A 300 -38.07 -2.21 10.22
C PHE A 300 -39.58 -2.10 10.43
N THR A 301 -39.97 -1.80 11.66
CA THR A 301 -41.38 -1.75 12.10
C THR A 301 -41.97 -0.34 12.01
N GLU A 302 -43.31 -0.24 12.06
CA GLU A 302 -44.01 1.06 12.15
C GLU A 302 -43.55 1.92 13.34
N GLU A 303 -43.15 1.30 14.46
CA GLU A 303 -42.60 2.02 15.62
C GLU A 303 -41.28 2.71 15.25
N VAL A 304 -40.38 1.99 14.59
CA VAL A 304 -39.09 2.52 14.13
C VAL A 304 -39.30 3.62 13.09
N ARG A 305 -40.28 3.46 12.18
CA ARG A 305 -40.65 4.50 11.20
C ARG A 305 -40.95 5.83 11.87
N LYS A 306 -41.80 5.80 12.91
CA LYS A 306 -42.19 7.00 13.68
C LYS A 306 -41.00 7.59 14.42
N LYS A 307 -40.12 6.74 14.98
CA LYS A 307 -38.92 7.18 15.70
C LYS A 307 -37.90 7.85 14.79
N LEU A 308 -37.74 7.35 13.55
CA LEU A 308 -36.86 7.94 12.54
C LEU A 308 -37.48 9.19 11.88
N GLY A 309 -38.77 9.45 12.11
CA GLY A 309 -39.43 10.66 11.66
C GLY A 309 -39.79 10.68 10.17
N PHE A 310 -39.75 9.53 9.49
CA PHE A 310 -40.13 9.46 8.08
C PHE A 310 -41.59 9.86 7.88
N ASN A 311 -41.87 10.67 6.86
CA ASN A 311 -43.23 11.06 6.54
C ASN A 311 -43.93 9.89 5.81
N PRO A 312 -45.18 9.52 6.15
CA PRO A 312 -45.97 8.56 5.37
C PRO A 312 -46.02 8.82 3.86
N ASP A 313 -45.97 10.09 3.45
CA ASP A 313 -45.99 10.48 2.04
C ASP A 313 -44.67 10.18 1.29
N GLU A 314 -43.58 9.91 2.01
CA GLU A 314 -42.26 9.57 1.45
C GLU A 314 -42.09 8.05 1.22
N ILE A 315 -43.12 7.25 1.57
CA ILE A 315 -43.06 5.80 1.53
C ILE A 315 -43.42 5.31 0.13
N ILE A 316 -42.49 4.58 -0.48
CA ILE A 316 -42.69 3.97 -1.79
C ILE A 316 -43.27 2.56 -1.58
N VAL A 317 -44.52 2.36 -1.98
CA VAL A 317 -45.13 1.02 -1.96
C VAL A 317 -44.57 0.21 -3.13
N VAL A 318 -44.00 -0.95 -2.83
CA VAL A 318 -43.33 -1.83 -3.81
C VAL A 318 -43.88 -3.26 -3.72
N ASP A 319 -43.64 -4.05 -4.76
CA ASP A 319 -43.91 -5.49 -4.78
C ASP A 319 -42.62 -6.32 -4.55
N GLU A 320 -42.78 -7.63 -4.36
CA GLU A 320 -41.68 -8.59 -4.13
C GLU A 320 -40.61 -8.56 -5.24
N THR A 321 -40.97 -8.20 -6.48
CA THR A 321 -40.04 -8.17 -7.63
C THR A 321 -38.99 -7.09 -7.44
N ILE A 322 -39.39 -5.90 -6.95
CA ILE A 322 -38.45 -4.81 -6.66
C ILE A 322 -37.54 -5.19 -5.49
N LEU A 323 -38.07 -5.90 -4.48
CA LEU A 323 -37.28 -6.34 -3.32
C LEU A 323 -36.22 -7.38 -3.68
N GLY A 324 -36.54 -8.30 -4.61
CA GLY A 324 -35.64 -9.37 -5.05
C GLY A 324 -34.35 -8.89 -5.70
N GLY A 325 -34.29 -7.63 -6.15
CA GLY A 325 -33.08 -7.00 -6.72
C GLY A 325 -32.07 -6.47 -5.68
N TYR A 326 -32.37 -6.56 -4.38
CA TYR A 326 -31.51 -6.04 -3.31
C TYR A 326 -31.21 -7.10 -2.25
N MET A 327 -30.09 -6.95 -1.55
CA MET A 327 -29.75 -7.82 -0.41
C MET A 327 -30.56 -7.43 0.82
N ILE A 328 -31.15 -8.39 1.53
CA ILE A 328 -31.82 -8.10 2.82
C ILE A 328 -30.78 -8.06 3.95
N GLY A 329 -30.65 -6.90 4.58
CA GLY A 329 -29.71 -6.65 5.67
C GLY A 329 -30.31 -6.81 7.07
N LYS A 330 -29.53 -6.44 8.09
CA LYS A 330 -29.97 -6.46 9.49
C LYS A 330 -31.15 -5.50 9.71
N PRO A 331 -32.21 -5.95 10.43
CA PRO A 331 -33.31 -5.08 10.79
C PRO A 331 -32.86 -3.86 11.59
N ILE A 332 -33.60 -2.77 11.47
CA ILE A 332 -33.47 -1.61 12.36
C ILE A 332 -34.43 -1.83 13.52
N GLU A 333 -33.90 -1.95 14.73
CA GLU A 333 -34.67 -2.17 15.94
C GLU A 333 -34.94 -0.83 16.65
N PRO A 334 -35.98 -0.73 17.49
CA PRO A 334 -36.25 0.49 18.27
C PRO A 334 -35.04 0.95 19.11
N ALA A 335 -34.19 0.03 19.56
CA ALA A 335 -32.99 0.33 20.34
C ALA A 335 -31.75 0.70 19.51
N THR A 336 -31.80 0.62 18.17
CA THR A 336 -30.65 0.88 17.31
C THR A 336 -30.23 2.35 17.38
N THR A 337 -28.98 2.59 17.80
CA THR A 337 -28.35 3.91 17.81
C THR A 337 -27.80 4.24 16.43
N ALA A 338 -28.07 5.46 15.96
CA ALA A 338 -27.60 6.00 14.68
C ALA A 338 -27.79 5.06 13.46
N PRO A 339 -29.01 4.58 13.16
CA PRO A 339 -29.23 3.63 12.05
C PRO A 339 -28.91 4.22 10.66
N LEU A 340 -28.95 5.55 10.52
CA LEU A 340 -28.54 6.28 9.29
C LEU A 340 -27.06 6.70 9.30
N GLY A 341 -26.34 6.36 10.36
CA GLY A 341 -24.97 6.77 10.59
C GLY A 341 -24.82 8.24 10.99
N GLU A 342 -23.91 8.53 11.90
CA GLU A 342 -23.52 9.89 12.30
C GLU A 342 -22.01 10.03 12.41
N LEU A 343 -21.50 11.24 12.20
CA LEU A 343 -20.11 11.58 12.45
C LEU A 343 -20.01 12.30 13.79
N ILE A 344 -19.14 11.80 14.66
CA ILE A 344 -18.91 12.39 15.98
C ILE A 344 -17.44 12.71 16.17
N ARG A 345 -17.17 13.81 16.88
CA ARG A 345 -15.81 14.18 17.29
C ARG A 345 -15.75 14.24 18.80
N LEU A 346 -14.77 13.55 19.40
CA LEU A 346 -14.58 13.60 20.83
C LEU A 346 -14.10 14.99 21.26
N LYS A 347 -14.66 15.52 22.34
CA LYS A 347 -14.29 16.84 22.86
C LYS A 347 -12.85 16.86 23.38
N GLU A 348 -12.42 15.75 23.96
CA GLU A 348 -11.20 15.54 24.74
C GLU A 348 -9.95 15.48 23.87
N ASN A 349 -9.97 14.67 22.80
CA ASN A 349 -8.79 14.41 21.95
C ASN A 349 -9.02 14.74 20.47
N LYS A 350 -10.20 15.28 20.11
CA LYS A 350 -10.59 15.61 18.74
C LYS A 350 -10.63 14.43 17.77
N GLN A 351 -10.55 13.19 18.26
CA GLN A 351 -10.65 11.99 17.43
C GLN A 351 -12.03 11.92 16.76
N LEU A 352 -12.02 11.62 15.47
CA LEU A 352 -13.22 11.47 14.65
C LEU A 352 -13.66 10.00 14.60
N TYR A 353 -14.97 9.79 14.73
CA TYR A 353 -15.61 8.49 14.59
C TYR A 353 -16.85 8.57 13.72
N TYR A 354 -17.15 7.48 13.04
CA TYR A 354 -18.45 7.23 12.42
C TYR A 354 -19.21 6.23 13.28
N VAL A 355 -20.41 6.56 13.72
CA VAL A 355 -21.26 5.66 14.51
C VAL A 355 -22.42 5.20 13.66
N LYS A 356 -22.62 3.88 13.55
CA LYS A 356 -23.75 3.29 12.86
C LYS A 356 -24.14 1.98 13.54
N ASP A 357 -25.44 1.78 13.75
CA ASP A 357 -26.00 0.53 14.27
C ASP A 357 -25.41 0.06 15.61
N ASN A 358 -25.25 1.00 16.56
CA ASN A 358 -24.58 0.80 17.86
C ASN A 358 -23.07 0.51 17.79
N ILE A 359 -22.44 0.61 16.62
CA ILE A 359 -21.01 0.39 16.42
C ILE A 359 -20.34 1.72 16.10
N TYR A 360 -19.19 2.00 16.71
CA TYR A 360 -18.35 3.13 16.35
C TYR A 360 -17.11 2.68 15.61
N HIS A 361 -16.76 3.42 14.56
CA HIS A 361 -15.66 3.16 13.65
C HIS A 361 -14.70 4.34 13.68
N SER A 362 -13.41 4.10 13.90
CA SER A 362 -12.40 5.15 13.87
C SER A 362 -12.26 5.76 12.49
N VAL A 363 -12.15 7.09 12.40
CA VAL A 363 -11.85 7.81 11.16
C VAL A 363 -10.51 8.53 11.34
N TYR A 364 -9.50 8.14 10.56
CA TYR A 364 -8.12 8.63 10.74
C TYR A 364 -7.86 10.00 10.12
N ASP A 365 -8.74 10.48 9.24
CA ASP A 365 -8.60 11.77 8.56
C ASP A 365 -9.96 12.35 8.20
N ASP A 366 -10.11 13.66 8.34
CA ASP A 366 -11.34 14.39 7.99
C ASP A 366 -11.67 14.25 6.50
N GLY A 367 -10.66 14.07 5.64
CA GLY A 367 -10.82 13.80 4.21
C GLY A 367 -11.64 12.53 3.93
N ILE A 368 -11.45 11.47 4.71
CA ILE A 368 -12.25 10.23 4.58
C ILE A 368 -13.73 10.53 4.86
N ALA A 369 -14.01 11.26 5.95
CA ALA A 369 -15.38 11.61 6.29
C ALA A 369 -16.05 12.51 5.25
N LYS A 370 -15.31 13.48 4.70
CA LYS A 370 -15.81 14.38 3.65
C LYS A 370 -16.18 13.64 2.37
N VAL A 371 -15.36 12.66 1.95
CA VAL A 371 -15.59 11.88 0.74
C VAL A 371 -16.70 10.84 0.94
N ASN A 372 -16.63 10.04 2.01
CA ASN A 372 -17.57 8.93 2.21
C ASN A 372 -18.95 9.40 2.67
N TYR A 373 -19.03 10.55 3.36
CA TYR A 373 -20.26 11.04 3.97
C TYR A 373 -20.50 12.52 3.63
N PRO A 374 -20.63 12.86 2.34
CA PRO A 374 -20.81 14.24 1.91
C PRO A 374 -22.07 14.83 2.57
N GLY A 375 -21.93 16.04 3.12
CA GLY A 375 -23.02 16.76 3.77
C GLY A 375 -23.38 16.30 5.19
N LYS A 376 -22.77 15.24 5.75
CA LYS A 376 -22.96 14.90 7.17
C LYS A 376 -22.21 15.88 8.07
N THR A 377 -22.90 16.39 9.09
CA THR A 377 -22.30 17.26 10.10
C THR A 377 -21.56 16.46 11.17
N ILE A 378 -20.42 17.00 11.63
CA ILE A 378 -19.64 16.40 12.72
C ILE A 378 -20.15 16.95 14.06
N THR A 379 -20.67 16.07 14.91
CA THR A 379 -21.21 16.44 16.23
C THR A 379 -20.17 16.24 17.32
N ALA A 380 -19.92 17.27 18.15
CA ALA A 380 -18.97 17.15 19.26
C ALA A 380 -19.59 16.47 20.49
N VAL A 381 -19.05 15.32 20.90
CA VAL A 381 -19.57 14.49 22.01
C VAL A 381 -18.48 14.20 23.05
N PRO A 382 -18.82 13.95 24.33
CA PRO A 382 -17.86 13.47 25.31
C PRO A 382 -17.45 12.02 25.05
N ALA A 383 -16.27 11.60 25.48
CA ALA A 383 -15.78 10.22 25.34
C ALA A 383 -16.72 9.17 25.95
N SER A 384 -17.49 9.53 26.98
CA SER A 384 -18.50 8.65 27.60
C SER A 384 -19.63 8.22 26.64
N TYR A 385 -19.82 8.92 25.52
CA TYR A 385 -20.79 8.52 24.49
C TYR A 385 -20.42 7.16 23.87
N LEU A 386 -19.14 6.84 23.77
CA LEU A 386 -18.67 5.56 23.23
C LEU A 386 -18.88 4.39 24.19
N SER A 387 -19.12 4.64 25.49
CA SER A 387 -19.21 3.59 26.52
C SER A 387 -20.40 2.64 26.35
N SER A 388 -21.43 3.05 25.60
CA SER A 388 -22.61 2.24 25.28
C SER A 388 -22.56 1.63 23.87
N LEU A 389 -21.44 1.78 23.16
CA LEU A 389 -21.29 1.39 21.76
C LEU A 389 -20.18 0.34 21.62
N GLU A 390 -20.31 -0.52 20.62
CA GLU A 390 -19.30 -1.52 20.28
C GLU A 390 -18.26 -0.94 19.32
N ALA A 391 -17.00 -1.35 19.44
CA ALA A 391 -15.95 -0.92 18.52
C ALA A 391 -15.99 -1.75 17.22
N GLY A 392 -15.96 -1.08 16.08
CA GLY A 392 -15.87 -1.68 14.75
C GLY A 392 -14.51 -1.42 14.07
N PRO A 393 -14.31 -1.98 12.86
CA PRO A 393 -13.15 -1.64 12.03
C PRO A 393 -13.14 -0.15 11.66
N GLU A 394 -11.99 0.39 11.33
CA GLU A 394 -11.85 1.76 10.84
C GLU A 394 -12.68 2.04 9.57
N VAL A 395 -13.03 3.30 9.36
CA VAL A 395 -13.60 3.76 8.10
C VAL A 395 -12.46 3.97 7.10
N LEU A 396 -12.55 3.26 5.99
CA LEU A 396 -11.68 3.40 4.83
C LEU A 396 -12.43 4.10 3.68
N PHE A 397 -11.70 4.61 2.68
CA PHE A 397 -12.33 5.15 1.47
C PHE A 397 -13.12 4.08 0.72
N GLN A 398 -14.20 4.49 0.04
CA GLN A 398 -14.97 3.61 -0.84
C GLN A 398 -14.25 3.39 -2.17
N ASP A 399 -14.57 2.29 -2.86
CA ASP A 399 -14.09 2.02 -4.21
C ASP A 399 -14.43 3.18 -5.17
N GLY A 400 -13.54 3.43 -6.13
CA GLY A 400 -13.59 4.58 -7.04
C GLY A 400 -13.03 5.88 -6.46
N THR A 401 -12.72 5.92 -5.16
CA THR A 401 -12.18 7.14 -4.54
C THR A 401 -10.75 7.42 -5.02
N LEU A 402 -10.53 8.61 -5.59
CA LEU A 402 -9.20 9.15 -5.87
C LEU A 402 -8.62 9.82 -4.63
N PHE A 403 -7.40 9.44 -4.25
CA PHE A 403 -6.74 10.07 -3.13
C PHE A 403 -5.21 10.16 -3.29
N GLY A 404 -4.65 11.16 -2.63
CA GLY A 404 -3.21 11.38 -2.52
C GLY A 404 -2.79 11.39 -1.05
N ILE A 405 -1.55 10.96 -0.80
CA ILE A 405 -0.98 11.04 0.55
C ILE A 405 -0.14 12.32 0.64
N THR A 406 -0.49 13.20 1.57
CA THR A 406 0.19 14.49 1.75
C THR A 406 1.69 14.29 1.97
N GLY A 407 2.51 14.94 1.14
CA GLY A 407 3.98 14.79 1.16
C GLY A 407 4.50 13.60 0.35
N GLN A 408 3.64 12.84 -0.34
CA GLN A 408 4.00 11.86 -1.35
C GLN A 408 3.61 12.35 -2.74
N ASN A 409 4.39 11.99 -3.75
CA ASN A 409 4.11 12.33 -5.15
C ASN A 409 3.44 11.15 -5.88
N LYS A 410 2.42 10.55 -5.26
CA LYS A 410 1.70 9.38 -5.77
C LYS A 410 0.21 9.58 -5.59
N ILE A 411 -0.54 9.28 -6.64
CA ILE A 411 -2.00 9.30 -6.65
C ILE A 411 -2.50 7.86 -6.72
N TYR A 412 -3.57 7.60 -5.98
CA TYR A 412 -4.17 6.29 -5.87
C TYR A 412 -5.66 6.39 -6.20
N VAL A 413 -6.20 5.27 -6.67
CA VAL A 413 -7.64 5.01 -6.68
C VAL A 413 -7.90 3.77 -5.83
N VAL A 414 -9.01 3.77 -5.09
CA VAL A 414 -9.43 2.59 -4.32
C VAL A 414 -10.22 1.64 -5.22
N GLU A 415 -9.90 0.36 -5.16
CA GLU A 415 -10.66 -0.69 -5.85
C GLU A 415 -10.62 -1.98 -5.03
N ASN A 416 -11.79 -2.57 -4.79
CA ASN A 416 -11.94 -3.74 -3.94
C ASN A 416 -11.24 -3.57 -2.57
N GLY A 417 -11.35 -2.37 -2.01
CA GLY A 417 -10.70 -1.97 -0.75
C GLY A 417 -9.18 -1.80 -0.80
N LYS A 418 -8.51 -2.07 -1.93
CA LYS A 418 -7.07 -1.86 -2.12
C LYS A 418 -6.79 -0.50 -2.73
N LYS A 419 -5.66 0.13 -2.38
CA LYS A 419 -5.17 1.31 -3.10
C LYS A 419 -4.34 0.89 -4.29
N ARG A 420 -4.78 1.29 -5.48
CA ARG A 420 -4.07 1.05 -6.75
C ARG A 420 -3.37 2.33 -7.16
N HIS A 421 -2.05 2.27 -7.27
CA HIS A 421 -1.25 3.43 -7.68
C HIS A 421 -1.52 3.76 -9.15
N ILE A 422 -1.85 5.01 -9.45
CA ILE A 422 -1.95 5.49 -10.84
C ILE A 422 -0.54 5.81 -11.31
N ALA A 423 -0.04 5.04 -12.29
CA ALA A 423 1.39 4.96 -12.55
C ALA A 423 2.05 6.27 -13.02
N SER A 424 1.29 7.14 -13.66
CA SER A 424 1.76 8.43 -14.14
C SER A 424 0.62 9.44 -14.29
N GLU A 425 0.98 10.70 -14.44
CA GLU A 425 0.05 11.78 -14.83
C GLU A 425 -0.60 11.51 -16.19
N GLU A 426 0.13 10.93 -17.16
CA GLU A 426 -0.43 10.53 -18.46
C GLU A 426 -1.54 9.49 -18.28
N VAL A 427 -1.33 8.48 -17.42
CA VAL A 427 -2.39 7.51 -17.05
C VAL A 427 -3.53 8.23 -16.35
N PHE A 428 -3.25 9.10 -15.39
CA PHE A 428 -4.31 9.84 -14.67
C PHE A 428 -5.22 10.63 -15.63
N ASN A 429 -4.61 11.42 -16.51
CA ASN A 429 -5.34 12.23 -17.49
C ASN A 429 -6.01 11.36 -18.57
N GLY A 430 -5.36 10.28 -18.99
CA GLY A 430 -5.89 9.32 -19.96
C GLY A 430 -7.12 8.56 -19.46
N LEU A 431 -7.22 8.36 -18.14
CA LEU A 431 -8.43 7.85 -17.49
C LEU A 431 -9.54 8.91 -17.38
N GLY A 432 -9.32 10.13 -17.86
CA GLY A 432 -10.28 11.24 -17.70
C GLY A 432 -10.52 11.65 -16.24
N TYR A 433 -9.65 11.25 -15.32
CA TYR A 433 -9.69 11.72 -13.94
C TYR A 433 -9.35 13.21 -13.87
N ARG A 434 -9.87 13.89 -12.85
CA ARG A 434 -9.66 15.32 -12.63
C ARG A 434 -8.89 15.54 -11.34
N TRP A 435 -7.84 16.37 -11.40
CA TRP A 435 -6.96 16.65 -10.26
C TRP A 435 -7.70 17.25 -9.06
N GLU A 436 -8.76 18.03 -9.30
CA GLU A 436 -9.64 18.59 -8.27
C GLU A 436 -10.43 17.54 -7.48
N ASN A 437 -10.59 16.33 -8.02
CA ASN A 437 -11.31 15.24 -7.36
C ASN A 437 -10.41 14.40 -6.44
N ILE A 438 -9.13 14.72 -6.32
CA ILE A 438 -8.19 14.00 -5.45
C ILE A 438 -8.41 14.41 -4.00
N ALA A 439 -8.79 13.45 -3.17
CA ALA A 439 -8.81 13.63 -1.73
C ALA A 439 -7.39 13.54 -1.16
N TRP A 440 -6.86 14.63 -0.59
CA TRP A 440 -5.56 14.61 0.08
C TRP A 440 -5.72 14.26 1.55
N VAL A 441 -5.02 13.22 2.00
CA VAL A 441 -5.09 12.71 3.37
C VAL A 441 -3.70 12.56 3.99
N ASN A 442 -3.67 12.39 5.31
CA ASN A 442 -2.46 12.04 6.04
C ASN A 442 -1.94 10.63 5.70
N GLU A 443 -0.69 10.34 6.11
CA GLU A 443 -0.03 9.05 5.83
C GLU A 443 -0.79 7.87 6.42
N PHE A 444 -1.40 8.02 7.59
CA PHE A 444 -2.12 6.94 8.26
C PHE A 444 -3.39 6.53 7.52
N ALA A 445 -4.22 7.50 7.14
CA ALA A 445 -5.40 7.27 6.30
C ALA A 445 -5.00 6.67 4.95
N GLY A 446 -3.97 7.22 4.30
CA GLY A 446 -3.51 6.73 3.01
C GLY A 446 -2.86 5.34 3.06
N MET A 447 -2.30 4.94 4.20
CA MET A 447 -1.69 3.62 4.40
C MET A 447 -2.65 2.55 4.91
N ALA A 448 -3.87 2.92 5.33
CA ALA A 448 -4.87 1.98 5.85
C ALA A 448 -5.41 1.01 4.79
N HIS A 449 -5.31 1.37 3.51
CA HIS A 449 -5.62 0.46 2.40
C HIS A 449 -4.43 -0.45 2.05
N PRO A 450 -4.65 -1.77 1.91
CA PRO A 450 -3.68 -2.69 1.28
C PRO A 450 -3.30 -2.19 -0.12
N THR A 451 -2.08 -2.47 -0.56
CA THR A 451 -1.63 -2.05 -1.89
C THR A 451 -2.11 -3.06 -2.93
N GLY A 452 -2.77 -2.59 -3.99
CA GLY A 452 -3.15 -3.41 -5.15
C GLY A 452 -2.26 -3.10 -6.36
N GLN A 453 -2.43 -3.87 -7.45
CA GLN A 453 -1.71 -3.66 -8.71
C GLN A 453 -1.85 -2.19 -9.18
N ALA A 454 -0.75 -1.56 -9.57
CA ALA A 454 -0.81 -0.23 -10.18
C ALA A 454 -1.61 -0.22 -11.49
N ILE A 455 -2.22 0.92 -11.81
CA ILE A 455 -3.00 1.13 -13.04
C ILE A 455 -2.10 1.72 -14.12
N TYR A 456 -2.26 1.18 -15.32
CA TYR A 456 -1.56 1.58 -16.53
C TYR A 456 -2.57 1.71 -17.67
N ILE A 457 -2.25 2.53 -18.66
CA ILE A 457 -2.97 2.59 -19.95
C ILE A 457 -1.96 2.36 -21.07
N GLU A 458 -2.42 1.77 -22.17
CA GLU A 458 -1.73 1.86 -23.46
C GLU A 458 -1.71 3.30 -23.99
N LYS A 459 -0.59 3.67 -24.63
CA LYS A 459 -0.35 5.05 -25.07
C LYS A 459 -1.25 5.48 -26.22
N GLU A 460 -1.64 4.56 -27.09
CA GLU A 460 -2.56 4.84 -28.21
C GLU A 460 -3.98 5.11 -27.70
N THR A 461 -4.48 4.31 -26.76
CA THR A 461 -5.76 4.53 -26.08
C THR A 461 -5.79 5.88 -25.38
N THR A 462 -4.67 6.28 -24.75
CA THR A 462 -4.53 7.59 -24.11
C THR A 462 -4.71 8.73 -25.11
N LYS A 463 -4.14 8.62 -26.32
CA LYS A 463 -4.31 9.63 -27.37
C LYS A 463 -5.75 9.71 -27.87
N GLU A 464 -6.42 8.58 -28.07
CA GLU A 464 -7.80 8.54 -28.57
C GLU A 464 -8.78 9.17 -27.56
N ILE A 465 -8.62 8.87 -26.27
CA ILE A 465 -9.41 9.48 -25.20
C ILE A 465 -9.12 10.98 -25.10
N LEU A 466 -7.84 11.39 -25.07
CA LEU A 466 -7.48 12.82 -25.03
C LEU A 466 -8.00 13.58 -26.26
N THR A 467 -8.03 12.94 -27.43
CA THR A 467 -8.62 13.52 -28.65
C THR A 467 -10.12 13.71 -28.49
N THR A 468 -10.83 12.68 -28.02
CA THR A 468 -12.28 12.71 -27.73
C THR A 468 -12.61 13.81 -26.72
N LEU A 469 -11.82 13.96 -25.65
CA LEU A 469 -11.98 15.02 -24.65
C LEU A 469 -11.66 16.41 -25.21
N SER A 470 -10.73 16.51 -26.15
CA SER A 470 -10.35 17.78 -26.78
C SER A 470 -11.39 18.29 -27.80
N GLU A 471 -12.10 17.41 -28.49
CA GLU A 471 -13.13 17.77 -29.48
C GLU A 471 -14.35 18.47 -28.84
N GLU A 472 -14.66 18.18 -27.58
CA GLU A 472 -15.72 18.88 -26.82
C GLU A 472 -15.30 20.25 -26.26
N THR A 473 -14.00 20.56 -26.22
CA THR A 473 -13.50 21.82 -25.63
C THR A 473 -13.30 22.96 -26.63
N VAL A 474 -13.77 22.82 -27.89
CA VAL A 474 -13.70 23.90 -28.88
C VAL A 474 -14.81 24.95 -28.67
N SER A 475 -14.65 25.74 -27.60
CA SER A 475 -14.96 27.16 -27.62
C SER A 475 -13.90 27.90 -26.80
N SER A 476 -12.94 28.53 -27.47
CA SER A 476 -11.92 29.43 -26.91
C SER A 476 -12.28 30.89 -27.28
N PRO A 477 -11.69 31.97 -26.71
CA PRO A 477 -10.31 32.03 -26.18
C PRO A 477 -10.10 32.85 -24.89
N ASP A 478 -9.00 32.58 -24.18
CA ASP A 478 -7.84 33.49 -24.14
C ASP A 478 -6.71 32.94 -23.26
N ALA A 479 -5.49 33.05 -23.78
CA ALA A 479 -4.26 32.79 -23.06
C ALA A 479 -4.03 33.89 -22.02
N VAL A 480 -3.90 33.56 -20.73
CA VAL A 480 -3.37 34.46 -19.72
C VAL A 480 -2.50 33.71 -18.69
N SER A 481 -1.22 34.07 -18.73
CA SER A 481 -0.29 34.34 -17.63
C SER A 481 -0.20 33.37 -16.45
N GLU A 482 1.04 32.93 -16.23
CA GLU A 482 1.60 32.64 -14.92
C GLU A 482 1.09 33.65 -13.87
N THR A 483 0.41 33.15 -12.83
CA THR A 483 0.19 33.90 -11.59
C THR A 483 0.35 33.00 -10.38
N GLU A 484 1.06 33.55 -9.40
CA GLU A 484 1.48 33.02 -8.10
C GLU A 484 0.39 32.27 -7.29
N PRO A 485 0.81 31.40 -6.36
CA PRO A 485 -0.11 30.61 -5.53
C PRO A 485 -1.03 31.50 -4.69
N VAL A 486 -2.31 31.24 -4.82
CA VAL A 486 -3.40 31.80 -4.02
C VAL A 486 -3.18 31.48 -2.54
N LYS A 487 -3.28 32.49 -1.69
CA LYS A 487 -3.29 32.37 -0.23
C LYS A 487 -4.49 31.53 0.21
N ASP A 488 -4.20 30.44 0.89
CA ASP A 488 -5.14 29.56 1.56
C ASP A 488 -5.76 30.27 2.78
N ASP A 489 -7.08 30.42 2.79
CA ASP A 489 -7.90 30.85 3.94
C ASP A 489 -8.85 29.72 4.37
N THR A 490 -8.40 28.47 4.26
CA THR A 490 -9.01 27.36 4.99
C THR A 490 -8.31 27.22 6.33
N GLY A 491 -9.04 27.44 7.43
CA GLY A 491 -8.57 27.20 8.80
C GLY A 491 -8.34 25.71 9.12
N ALA A 492 -7.77 24.95 8.19
CA ALA A 492 -7.18 23.65 8.42
C ALA A 492 -5.78 23.89 9.01
N SER A 493 -5.57 23.50 10.27
CA SER A 493 -4.23 23.47 10.85
C SER A 493 -3.36 22.56 9.99
N SER A 494 -2.33 23.10 9.37
CA SER A 494 -1.31 22.33 8.67
C SER A 494 -0.71 21.30 9.64
N PRO A 495 -0.16 20.17 9.16
CA PRO A 495 0.67 19.28 9.97
C PRO A 495 1.78 20.02 10.77
N GLN A 496 2.22 21.19 10.31
CA GLN A 496 3.19 22.04 11.00
C GLN A 496 2.59 22.76 12.23
N ASP A 497 1.28 23.02 12.26
CA ASP A 497 0.60 23.68 13.39
C ASP A 497 0.39 22.75 14.59
N ALA A 498 0.45 21.43 14.37
CA ALA A 498 0.43 20.44 15.46
C ALA A 498 1.80 20.30 16.15
N MET A 499 2.89 20.67 15.48
CA MET A 499 4.24 20.51 15.98
C MET A 499 4.49 21.42 17.18
N VAL A 500 5.04 20.85 18.26
CA VAL A 500 5.51 21.67 19.39
C VAL A 500 6.76 22.40 18.95
N THR A 501 6.68 23.74 18.80
CA THR A 501 7.78 24.61 18.38
C THR A 501 8.31 25.51 19.51
N THR A 502 9.59 25.91 19.45
CA THR A 502 10.13 26.95 20.34
C THR A 502 10.06 28.28 19.62
N ARG A 503 9.48 29.29 20.27
CA ARG A 503 9.41 30.64 19.71
C ARG A 503 10.81 31.24 19.54
N ALA A 504 10.99 32.11 18.55
CA ALA A 504 12.30 32.67 18.22
C ALA A 504 12.97 33.37 19.41
N GLU A 505 12.18 34.08 20.23
CA GLU A 505 12.66 34.78 21.44
C GLU A 505 13.03 33.85 22.60
N GLN A 506 12.60 32.59 22.55
CA GLN A 506 12.92 31.55 23.54
C GLN A 506 14.01 30.60 23.03
N THR A 507 14.60 30.88 21.87
CA THR A 507 15.60 29.99 21.27
C THR A 507 16.94 30.10 22.01
N GLU A 508 17.42 28.98 22.53
CA GLU A 508 18.70 28.87 23.22
C GLU A 508 19.72 28.14 22.33
N ILE A 509 20.94 28.68 22.22
CA ILE A 509 22.06 28.09 21.49
C ILE A 509 23.22 27.84 22.45
N LEU A 510 23.80 26.64 22.38
CA LEU A 510 25.01 26.26 23.08
C LEU A 510 26.11 25.98 22.05
N GLY A 511 27.30 26.54 22.25
CA GLY A 511 28.44 26.34 21.35
C GLY A 511 28.25 26.97 19.96
N PRO A 512 29.00 26.50 18.94
CA PRO A 512 28.85 26.99 17.57
C PRO A 512 27.42 26.75 17.02
N LYS A 513 26.86 27.76 16.34
CA LYS A 513 25.52 27.71 15.75
C LYS A 513 25.56 27.00 14.39
N PHE A 514 24.63 26.07 14.18
CA PHE A 514 24.24 25.55 12.87
C PHE A 514 22.86 26.11 12.50
N ASP A 515 22.74 26.72 11.33
CA ASP A 515 21.48 27.33 10.90
C ASP A 515 20.55 26.29 10.28
N THR A 516 19.38 26.12 10.88
CA THR A 516 18.45 25.06 10.49
C THR A 516 17.04 25.35 10.96
N ALA A 517 16.07 24.86 10.18
CA ALA A 517 14.65 24.84 10.53
C ALA A 517 14.33 23.83 11.65
N MET A 518 15.24 22.90 11.96
CA MET A 518 15.06 21.95 13.05
C MET A 518 14.92 22.71 14.38
N ASP A 519 13.88 22.39 15.12
CA ASP A 519 13.51 23.08 16.35
C ASP A 519 14.52 22.87 17.48
N ALA A 520 15.07 21.66 17.57
CA ALA A 520 16.18 21.35 18.47
C ALA A 520 17.20 20.44 17.79
N TYR A 521 18.47 20.65 18.12
CA TYR A 521 19.54 19.73 17.77
C TYR A 521 20.59 19.68 18.88
N LEU A 522 21.34 18.59 18.96
CA LEU A 522 22.42 18.41 19.90
C LEU A 522 23.54 17.61 19.25
N ILE A 523 24.78 18.04 19.48
CA ILE A 523 26.00 17.31 19.15
C ILE A 523 26.81 17.14 20.43
N ALA A 524 27.18 15.91 20.74
CA ALA A 524 28.03 15.59 21.87
C ALA A 524 29.18 14.66 21.47
N ASP A 525 30.29 14.75 22.19
CA ASP A 525 31.31 13.71 22.20
C ASP A 525 30.70 12.42 22.78
N ALA A 526 30.79 11.31 22.04
CA ALA A 526 30.07 10.09 22.40
C ALA A 526 30.60 9.45 23.70
N GLU A 527 31.91 9.55 23.94
CA GLU A 527 32.57 8.91 25.08
C GLU A 527 32.32 9.66 26.38
N SER A 528 32.63 10.95 26.42
CA SER A 528 32.46 11.78 27.60
C SER A 528 31.02 12.24 27.82
N GLY A 529 30.23 12.35 26.73
CA GLY A 529 28.91 12.99 26.75
C GLY A 529 28.97 14.51 26.81
N THR A 530 30.15 15.10 26.64
CA THR A 530 30.32 16.55 26.60
C THR A 530 29.58 17.11 25.40
N ILE A 531 28.63 18.02 25.63
CA ILE A 531 27.85 18.65 24.57
C ILE A 531 28.72 19.74 23.92
N LEU A 532 28.95 19.61 22.62
CA LEU A 532 29.81 20.47 21.81
C LEU A 532 29.02 21.62 21.18
N ALA A 533 27.80 21.33 20.72
CA ALA A 533 26.87 22.30 20.17
C ALA A 533 25.41 21.86 20.38
N GLY A 534 24.49 22.82 20.41
CA GLY A 534 23.07 22.51 20.45
C GLY A 534 22.14 23.71 20.32
N LYS A 535 20.89 23.44 19.97
CA LYS A 535 19.76 24.37 19.92
C LYS A 535 18.61 23.80 20.73
N ASN A 536 18.03 24.60 21.62
CA ASN A 536 16.84 24.28 22.42
C ASN A 536 16.92 22.94 23.18
N ILE A 537 18.12 22.58 23.65
CA ILE A 537 18.42 21.23 24.12
C ILE A 537 17.70 20.82 25.41
N ASP A 538 17.15 21.79 26.15
CA ASP A 538 16.43 21.61 27.41
C ASP A 538 14.90 21.81 27.28
N THR A 539 14.40 22.00 26.05
CA THR A 539 12.97 22.14 25.76
C THR A 539 12.28 20.78 25.72
N VAL A 540 11.16 20.66 26.44
CA VAL A 540 10.34 19.44 26.48
C VAL A 540 9.49 19.33 25.22
N ARG A 541 9.57 18.19 24.53
CA ARG A 541 8.83 17.95 23.30
C ARG A 541 8.40 16.48 23.19
N PRO A 542 7.33 16.19 22.43
CA PRO A 542 7.00 14.83 22.02
C PRO A 542 8.18 14.17 21.32
N ILE A 543 8.45 12.90 21.62
CA ILE A 543 9.65 12.20 21.11
C ILE A 543 9.33 11.06 20.15
N ALA A 544 8.05 10.74 19.97
CA ALA A 544 7.61 9.65 19.11
C ALA A 544 8.40 8.35 19.41
N SER A 545 8.82 7.63 18.37
CA SER A 545 9.54 6.35 18.48
C SER A 545 10.93 6.41 19.13
N PHE A 546 11.45 7.57 19.54
CA PHE A 546 12.57 7.62 20.49
C PHE A 546 12.22 6.89 21.79
N THR A 547 10.95 6.83 22.16
CA THR A 547 10.40 6.00 23.25
C THR A 547 10.97 4.58 23.26
N LYS A 548 11.10 3.96 22.09
CA LYS A 548 11.55 2.57 21.95
C LYS A 548 12.96 2.34 22.47
N VAL A 549 13.78 3.39 22.59
CA VAL A 549 15.11 3.34 23.22
C VAL A 549 14.97 3.08 24.72
N MET A 550 14.05 3.77 25.42
CA MET A 550 13.74 3.46 26.82
C MET A 550 13.12 2.08 26.96
N THR A 551 12.20 1.71 26.07
CA THR A 551 11.57 0.38 26.09
C THR A 551 12.61 -0.73 26.00
N ALA A 552 13.55 -0.64 25.04
CA ALA A 552 14.64 -1.60 24.92
C ALA A 552 15.58 -1.60 26.13
N TYR A 553 15.90 -0.41 26.67
CA TYR A 553 16.71 -0.30 27.88
C TYR A 553 16.06 -1.01 29.08
N GLU A 554 14.77 -0.76 29.31
CA GLU A 554 14.02 -1.33 30.44
C GLU A 554 13.78 -2.83 30.26
N LEU A 555 13.50 -3.31 29.03
CA LEU A 555 13.38 -4.73 28.73
C LEU A 555 14.62 -5.52 29.18
N LEU A 556 15.82 -4.99 28.93
CA LEU A 556 17.05 -5.64 29.40
C LEU A 556 17.22 -5.59 30.91
N LYS A 557 16.77 -4.51 31.57
CA LYS A 557 16.77 -4.41 33.04
C LYS A 557 15.82 -5.41 33.68
N GLU A 558 14.68 -5.66 33.05
CA GLU A 558 13.70 -6.65 33.48
C GLU A 558 14.05 -8.10 33.06
N GLY A 559 15.21 -8.32 32.45
CA GLY A 559 15.75 -9.65 32.18
C GLY A 559 15.21 -10.31 30.91
N LEU A 560 14.88 -9.52 29.88
CA LEU A 560 14.50 -10.05 28.57
C LEU A 560 15.53 -11.08 28.06
N VAL A 561 15.05 -12.30 27.81
CA VAL A 561 15.87 -13.41 27.29
C VAL A 561 15.77 -13.43 25.77
N MET A 562 16.87 -13.12 25.07
CA MET A 562 16.91 -12.96 23.61
C MET A 562 16.41 -14.17 22.80
N ASN A 563 16.70 -15.39 23.26
CA ASN A 563 16.36 -16.63 22.57
C ASN A 563 14.98 -17.21 23.00
N LYS A 564 14.22 -16.47 23.81
CA LYS A 564 12.83 -16.85 24.14
C LYS A 564 11.90 -16.35 23.03
N THR A 565 10.81 -17.08 22.82
CA THR A 565 9.74 -16.69 21.88
C THR A 565 8.55 -16.07 22.58
N VAL A 566 7.85 -15.20 21.86
CA VAL A 566 6.55 -14.65 22.24
C VAL A 566 5.53 -15.02 21.18
N THR A 567 4.34 -15.38 21.62
CA THR A 567 3.20 -15.64 20.73
C THR A 567 2.46 -14.33 20.47
N TYR A 568 2.23 -13.99 19.21
CA TYR A 568 1.40 -12.86 18.86
C TYR A 568 -0.06 -13.16 19.20
N ASP A 569 -0.72 -12.16 19.77
CA ASP A 569 -2.09 -12.20 20.27
C ASP A 569 -2.64 -10.81 19.95
N SER A 570 -3.38 -10.72 18.87
CA SER A 570 -3.95 -9.49 18.33
C SER A 570 -4.83 -8.75 19.34
N THR A 571 -5.40 -9.43 20.33
CA THR A 571 -6.20 -8.79 21.38
C THR A 571 -5.35 -8.00 22.39
N LYS A 572 -4.05 -8.33 22.50
CA LYS A 572 -3.11 -7.69 23.45
C LYS A 572 -2.03 -6.87 22.75
N HIS A 573 -1.50 -7.39 21.66
CA HIS A 573 -0.27 -6.92 21.03
C HIS A 573 -0.54 -6.02 19.82
N LYS A 574 -1.77 -6.00 19.27
CA LYS A 574 -2.10 -5.11 18.15
C LYS A 574 -1.90 -3.66 18.58
N GLU A 575 -1.08 -2.97 17.81
CA GLU A 575 -0.78 -1.54 17.96
C GLU A 575 -1.27 -0.76 16.76
N LEU A 576 -1.36 0.56 16.88
CA LEU A 576 -1.63 1.48 15.77
C LEU A 576 -0.33 1.75 15.00
N TYR A 577 -0.40 1.81 13.67
CA TYR A 577 0.69 2.21 12.76
C TYR A 577 1.95 1.32 12.78
N HIS A 578 2.78 1.39 11.71
CA HIS A 578 4.03 0.64 11.59
C HIS A 578 3.93 -0.81 12.09
N HIS A 579 2.90 -1.53 11.61
CA HIS A 579 2.56 -2.86 12.09
C HIS A 579 3.61 -3.88 11.68
N TYR A 580 3.79 -4.87 12.55
CA TYR A 580 4.59 -6.05 12.26
C TYR A 580 3.79 -6.99 11.35
N ARG A 581 4.41 -7.53 10.30
CA ARG A 581 3.81 -8.56 9.45
C ARG A 581 3.81 -9.85 10.25
N ILE A 582 2.67 -10.16 10.88
CA ILE A 582 2.51 -11.30 11.79
C ILE A 582 1.02 -11.68 11.88
N ALA A 583 0.73 -12.97 11.86
CA ALA A 583 -0.61 -13.55 12.03
C ALA A 583 -0.87 -13.98 13.49
N ASP A 584 -2.16 -13.99 13.87
CA ASP A 584 -2.58 -14.32 15.24
C ASP A 584 -2.16 -15.75 15.63
N GLY A 585 -1.45 -15.89 16.76
CA GLY A 585 -0.94 -17.18 17.23
C GLY A 585 0.46 -17.57 16.73
N GLU A 586 1.10 -16.75 15.90
CA GLU A 586 2.49 -16.94 15.46
C GLU A 586 3.49 -16.69 16.57
N LYS A 587 4.68 -17.28 16.48
CA LYS A 587 5.73 -17.14 17.49
C LYS A 587 6.99 -16.55 16.91
N VAL A 588 7.57 -15.56 17.59
CA VAL A 588 8.79 -14.88 17.16
C VAL A 588 9.78 -14.75 18.30
N LEU A 589 11.08 -14.86 17.99
CA LEU A 589 12.17 -14.68 18.96
C LEU A 589 12.28 -13.22 19.42
N ASN A 590 12.59 -13.03 20.70
CA ASN A 590 12.78 -11.70 21.28
C ASN A 590 13.91 -10.91 20.58
N LYS A 591 15.01 -11.57 20.17
CA LYS A 591 16.08 -10.90 19.40
C LYS A 591 15.60 -10.28 18.09
N ASP A 592 14.66 -10.95 17.42
CA ASP A 592 14.16 -10.54 16.11
C ASP A 592 13.08 -9.45 16.25
N LEU A 593 12.26 -9.55 17.30
CA LEU A 593 11.36 -8.48 17.72
C LEU A 593 12.13 -7.21 18.13
N LEU A 594 13.31 -7.34 18.75
CA LEU A 594 14.16 -6.19 19.08
C LEU A 594 14.76 -5.54 17.82
N ASP A 595 15.18 -6.35 16.84
CA ASP A 595 15.59 -5.83 15.53
C ASP A 595 14.45 -5.01 14.91
N ALA A 596 13.23 -5.55 14.90
CA ALA A 596 12.06 -4.85 14.37
C ALA A 596 11.71 -3.57 15.12
N LEU A 597 11.79 -3.59 16.45
CA LEU A 597 11.56 -2.45 17.31
C LEU A 597 12.56 -1.31 17.04
N LEU A 598 13.84 -1.63 16.91
CA LEU A 598 14.91 -0.63 16.92
C LEU A 598 15.38 -0.22 15.53
N VAL A 599 15.40 -1.14 14.57
CA VAL A 599 15.88 -0.89 13.20
C VAL A 599 14.75 -0.29 12.35
N SER A 600 13.62 -0.99 12.25
CA SER A 600 12.49 -0.58 11.40
C SER A 600 11.40 0.18 12.14
N SER A 601 11.53 0.32 13.45
CA SER A 601 10.66 1.15 14.29
C SER A 601 9.21 0.66 14.34
N LEU A 602 9.00 -0.65 14.20
CA LEU A 602 7.66 -1.24 14.22
C LEU A 602 7.07 -1.19 15.63
N ASN A 603 5.75 -1.00 15.74
CA ASN A 603 5.08 -0.74 17.02
C ASN A 603 4.68 -2.02 17.75
N THR A 604 4.09 -2.98 17.04
CA THR A 604 3.66 -4.29 17.58
C THR A 604 4.74 -5.01 18.41
N PRO A 605 6.04 -5.04 18.00
CA PRO A 605 7.07 -5.70 18.79
C PRO A 605 7.24 -5.14 20.20
N ALA A 606 6.90 -3.87 20.45
CA ALA A 606 7.02 -3.26 21.78
C ALA A 606 6.18 -4.03 22.80
N ARG A 607 4.87 -4.22 22.52
CA ARG A 607 3.96 -4.95 23.42
C ARG A 607 4.29 -6.43 23.51
N MET A 608 4.70 -7.06 22.41
CA MET A 608 5.13 -8.46 22.43
C MET A 608 6.34 -8.67 23.35
N LEU A 609 7.36 -7.81 23.22
CA LEU A 609 8.55 -7.87 24.06
C LEU A 609 8.24 -7.61 25.53
N VAL A 610 7.38 -6.62 25.82
CA VAL A 610 6.90 -6.35 27.18
C VAL A 610 6.18 -7.57 27.73
N ASN A 611 5.30 -8.20 26.94
CA ASN A 611 4.63 -9.44 27.34
C ASN A 611 5.58 -10.62 27.61
N SER A 612 6.79 -10.58 27.04
CA SER A 612 7.84 -11.56 27.28
C SER A 612 8.44 -11.49 28.69
N VAL A 613 8.37 -10.32 29.35
CA VAL A 613 8.93 -10.06 30.69
C VAL A 613 7.85 -9.82 31.76
N THR A 614 6.70 -9.26 31.40
CA THR A 614 5.58 -9.00 32.32
C THR A 614 4.23 -9.07 31.61
N SER A 615 3.18 -9.54 32.31
CA SER A 615 1.81 -9.48 31.81
C SER A 615 1.11 -8.14 32.05
N ASP A 616 1.76 -7.22 32.79
CA ASP A 616 1.21 -5.92 33.16
C ASP A 616 2.01 -4.79 32.47
N GLU A 617 1.52 -4.31 31.33
CA GLU A 617 2.14 -3.22 30.57
C GLU A 617 2.12 -1.90 31.36
N ALA A 618 1.11 -1.65 32.19
CA ALA A 618 1.06 -0.45 33.01
C ALA A 618 2.18 -0.43 34.07
N LEU A 619 2.50 -1.61 34.64
CA LEU A 619 3.67 -1.77 35.51
C LEU A 619 4.97 -1.52 34.73
N PHE A 620 5.09 -2.03 33.50
CA PHE A 620 6.27 -1.78 32.66
C PHE A 620 6.47 -0.28 32.39
N ILE A 621 5.41 0.44 32.01
CA ILE A 621 5.45 1.90 31.80
C ILE A 621 5.84 2.64 33.09
N LYS A 622 5.34 2.19 34.25
CA LYS A 622 5.76 2.73 35.55
C LYS A 622 7.26 2.52 35.80
N ASN A 623 7.80 1.37 35.43
CA ASN A 623 9.22 1.07 35.55
C ASN A 623 10.07 1.91 34.59
N MET A 624 9.65 2.12 33.34
CA MET A 624 10.27 3.08 32.41
C MET A 624 10.41 4.47 33.03
N ASN A 625 9.35 4.99 33.67
CA ASN A 625 9.39 6.29 34.34
C ASN A 625 10.24 6.30 35.62
N ALA A 626 10.22 5.20 36.39
CA ALA A 626 11.11 5.05 37.54
C ALA A 626 12.58 5.03 37.12
N GLN A 627 12.88 4.42 35.97
CA GLN A 627 14.21 4.38 35.39
C GLN A 627 14.63 5.74 34.83
N ALA A 628 13.73 6.48 34.18
CA ALA A 628 13.95 7.87 33.80
C ALA A 628 14.38 8.71 35.02
N LYS A 629 13.66 8.59 36.14
CA LYS A 629 14.01 9.28 37.40
C LYS A 629 15.38 8.87 37.95
N LYS A 630 15.72 7.57 37.94
CA LYS A 630 17.04 7.05 38.38
C LYS A 630 18.18 7.60 37.53
N LEU A 631 17.95 7.79 36.23
CA LEU A 631 18.91 8.38 35.30
C LEU A 631 18.95 9.93 35.37
N GLY A 632 18.16 10.55 36.26
CA GLY A 632 18.10 12.00 36.41
C GLY A 632 17.30 12.73 35.33
N LEU A 633 16.45 12.02 34.58
CA LEU A 633 15.67 12.54 33.45
C LEU A 633 14.35 13.16 33.94
N SER A 634 14.46 14.26 34.68
CA SER A 634 13.35 14.93 35.35
C SER A 634 12.26 15.51 34.43
N LYS A 635 12.59 15.76 33.16
CA LYS A 635 11.70 16.31 32.14
C LYS A 635 11.25 15.25 31.11
N THR A 636 11.46 13.97 31.42
CA THR A 636 11.10 12.85 30.56
C THR A 636 9.94 12.08 31.16
N THR A 637 8.93 11.76 30.35
CA THR A 637 7.77 10.97 30.79
C THR A 637 7.30 10.06 29.67
N PHE A 638 6.92 8.83 30.04
CA PHE A 638 6.37 7.82 29.14
C PHE A 638 4.96 7.41 29.58
N VAL A 639 4.03 7.36 28.65
CA VAL A 639 2.64 6.91 28.79
C VAL A 639 2.31 5.69 27.93
N ASP A 640 3.23 5.30 27.03
CA ASP A 640 3.17 4.07 26.23
C ASP A 640 4.60 3.57 25.87
N THR A 641 4.68 2.34 25.34
CA THR A 641 5.93 1.61 25.11
C THR A 641 6.50 1.76 23.69
N SER A 642 5.76 2.33 22.75
CA SER A 642 6.16 2.44 21.34
C SER A 642 6.40 3.88 20.89
N GLY A 643 5.84 4.87 21.60
CA GLY A 643 5.87 6.28 21.26
C GLY A 643 4.83 6.69 20.24
N VAL A 644 3.66 6.01 20.23
CA VAL A 644 2.52 6.40 19.40
C VAL A 644 1.72 7.56 20.01
N ARG A 645 1.92 7.85 21.30
CA ARG A 645 1.27 8.96 21.99
C ARG A 645 2.21 10.15 22.16
N ALA A 646 1.71 11.34 21.84
CA ALA A 646 2.50 12.58 21.92
C ALA A 646 2.89 12.97 23.35
N GLU A 647 2.21 12.42 24.36
CA GLU A 647 2.51 12.62 25.77
C GLU A 647 3.80 11.89 26.21
N ASN A 648 4.38 11.02 25.37
CA ASN A 648 5.75 10.58 25.52
C ASN A 648 6.68 11.75 25.16
N VAL A 649 7.27 12.36 26.19
CA VAL A 649 8.06 13.59 26.06
C VAL A 649 9.44 13.45 26.70
N SER A 650 10.40 14.24 26.19
CA SER A 650 11.75 14.39 26.73
C SER A 650 12.37 15.69 26.21
N THR A 651 13.65 15.89 26.53
CA THR A 651 14.49 16.96 25.97
C THR A 651 15.66 16.33 25.21
N ALA A 652 16.31 17.07 24.31
CA ALA A 652 17.50 16.55 23.61
C ALA A 652 18.62 16.16 24.59
N ARG A 653 18.81 16.94 25.66
CA ARG A 653 19.82 16.67 26.70
C ARG A 653 19.50 15.40 27.50
N GLU A 654 18.26 15.24 27.95
CA GLU A 654 17.87 14.04 28.70
C GLU A 654 17.86 12.80 27.81
N PHE A 655 17.42 12.93 26.56
CA PHE A 655 17.45 11.83 25.62
C PHE A 655 18.87 11.41 25.23
N LEU A 656 19.83 12.35 25.14
CA LEU A 656 21.26 12.02 25.00
C LEU A 656 21.72 11.09 26.13
N THR A 657 21.37 11.41 27.37
CA THR A 657 21.73 10.58 28.54
C THR A 657 21.13 9.19 28.41
N LEU A 658 19.84 9.06 28.09
CA LEU A 658 19.18 7.78 27.87
C LEU A 658 19.84 6.97 26.73
N PHE A 659 20.06 7.62 25.59
CA PHE A 659 20.65 7.00 24.42
C PHE A 659 22.05 6.45 24.71
N ARG A 660 22.91 7.23 25.38
CA ARG A 660 24.26 6.80 25.80
C ARG A 660 24.21 5.57 26.71
N HIS A 661 23.37 5.57 27.75
CA HIS A 661 23.21 4.41 28.63
C HIS A 661 22.67 3.18 27.87
N THR A 662 21.89 3.39 26.81
CA THR A 662 21.35 2.29 26.00
C THR A 662 22.41 1.68 25.09
N VAL A 663 23.22 2.50 24.41
CA VAL A 663 24.27 2.03 23.48
C VAL A 663 25.56 1.58 24.18
N GLU A 664 25.69 1.76 25.50
CA GLU A 664 26.69 1.08 26.33
C GLU A 664 26.48 -0.45 26.31
N ASN A 665 25.23 -0.91 26.16
CA ASN A 665 24.95 -2.30 25.89
C ASN A 665 25.33 -2.63 24.44
N LYS A 666 26.36 -3.48 24.27
CA LYS A 666 26.90 -3.85 22.95
C LYS A 666 25.86 -4.51 22.04
N ASP A 667 24.92 -5.27 22.58
CA ASP A 667 23.89 -5.94 21.79
C ASP A 667 22.90 -4.91 21.23
N LEU A 668 22.39 -4.01 22.08
CA LEU A 668 21.49 -2.93 21.63
C LEU A 668 22.16 -2.00 20.64
N ARG A 669 23.42 -1.61 20.89
CA ARG A 669 24.21 -0.81 19.94
C ARG A 669 24.34 -1.53 18.60
N THR A 670 24.67 -2.82 18.62
CA THR A 670 24.80 -3.63 17.40
C THR A 670 23.48 -3.69 16.64
N ILE A 671 22.37 -3.93 17.33
CA ILE A 671 21.02 -3.95 16.74
C ILE A 671 20.70 -2.59 16.10
N MET A 672 20.86 -1.49 16.83
CA MET A 672 20.60 -0.13 16.34
C MET A 672 21.57 0.30 15.21
N GLY A 673 22.71 -0.37 15.06
CA GLY A 673 23.67 -0.14 13.99
C GLY A 673 23.40 -0.95 12.71
N LYS A 674 22.41 -1.85 12.70
CA LYS A 674 22.09 -2.66 11.52
C LYS A 674 21.48 -1.80 10.40
N PRO A 675 21.99 -1.85 9.16
CA PRO A 675 21.34 -1.18 8.03
C PRO A 675 20.03 -1.89 7.60
N SER A 676 19.90 -3.17 7.94
CA SER A 676 18.74 -4.02 7.70
C SER A 676 18.84 -5.29 8.56
N TYR A 677 17.74 -6.00 8.72
CA TYR A 677 17.70 -7.32 9.36
C TYR A 677 16.78 -8.27 8.59
N GLU A 678 16.98 -9.55 8.84
CA GLU A 678 16.11 -10.64 8.38
C GLU A 678 15.80 -11.53 9.58
N TYR A 679 14.56 -12.01 9.66
CA TYR A 679 14.19 -13.00 10.67
C TYR A 679 13.12 -13.95 10.14
N ASN A 680 12.93 -15.04 10.86
CA ASN A 680 11.84 -15.98 10.64
C ASN A 680 11.01 -16.16 11.90
N GLU A 681 9.71 -16.41 11.74
CA GLU A 681 8.84 -16.94 12.76
C GLU A 681 9.35 -18.32 13.22
N GLU A 682 9.32 -18.54 14.53
CA GLU A 682 9.49 -19.86 15.14
C GLU A 682 8.23 -20.73 14.99
N LYS A 683 7.07 -20.08 14.89
CA LYS A 683 5.82 -20.71 14.49
C LYS A 683 5.14 -19.80 13.48
N ASP A 684 5.23 -20.22 12.24
CA ASP A 684 4.56 -19.66 11.08
C ASP A 684 3.15 -20.29 10.96
N ILE A 685 2.14 -19.45 10.76
CA ILE A 685 0.74 -19.88 10.56
C ILE A 685 0.26 -19.48 9.17
N ASP A 686 0.72 -18.35 8.64
CA ASP A 686 0.24 -17.78 7.37
C ASP A 686 1.06 -18.23 6.14
N GLY A 687 2.19 -18.91 6.34
CA GLY A 687 3.05 -19.42 5.28
C GLY A 687 4.11 -18.42 4.79
N ASP A 688 4.30 -17.28 5.47
CA ASP A 688 5.36 -16.30 5.18
C ASP A 688 6.41 -16.23 6.33
N PRO A 689 7.26 -17.26 6.49
CA PRO A 689 8.18 -17.34 7.63
C PRO A 689 9.39 -16.42 7.47
N LYS A 690 9.44 -15.50 6.50
CA LYS A 690 10.68 -14.76 6.14
C LYS A 690 10.46 -13.28 5.97
N HIS A 691 10.90 -12.55 6.98
CA HIS A 691 10.79 -11.11 7.03
C HIS A 691 12.11 -10.44 6.76
N PHE A 692 12.06 -9.35 6.00
CA PHE A 692 13.19 -8.47 5.78
C PHE A 692 12.69 -7.04 5.95
N ASP A 693 13.40 -6.26 6.77
CA ASP A 693 13.19 -4.82 6.79
C ASP A 693 14.52 -4.09 6.83
N THR A 694 14.47 -2.83 6.37
CA THR A 694 15.62 -1.94 6.42
C THR A 694 15.49 -0.93 7.54
N HIS A 695 16.64 -0.40 7.97
CA HIS A 695 16.64 0.66 8.96
C HIS A 695 15.80 1.84 8.48
N SER A 696 14.92 2.31 9.36
CA SER A 696 14.12 3.51 9.20
C SER A 696 14.94 4.78 8.94
N ASN A 697 16.23 4.82 9.32
CA ASN A 697 17.16 5.88 8.95
C ASN A 697 17.79 5.59 7.58
N LEU A 698 17.43 6.36 6.55
CA LEU A 698 17.92 6.14 5.19
C LEU A 698 19.42 6.46 5.03
N LEU A 699 20.00 7.27 5.91
CA LEU A 699 21.43 7.59 5.91
C LEU A 699 22.30 6.34 6.13
N MET A 700 21.75 5.30 6.77
CA MET A 700 22.43 4.00 6.95
C MET A 700 22.80 3.32 5.63
N LYS A 701 22.17 3.71 4.52
CA LYS A 701 22.37 3.13 3.18
C LYS A 701 23.33 3.95 2.32
N GLU A 702 23.75 5.12 2.81
CA GLU A 702 24.59 6.04 2.05
C GLU A 702 26.09 5.81 2.32
N THR A 703 26.91 6.25 1.36
CA THR A 703 28.35 6.36 1.59
C THR A 703 28.64 7.72 2.22
N LEU A 704 28.98 7.71 3.51
CA LEU A 704 29.19 8.91 4.32
C LEU A 704 30.66 9.03 4.78
N PRO A 705 31.15 10.24 5.11
CA PRO A 705 32.50 10.43 5.67
C PRO A 705 32.65 9.90 7.11
N TYR A 706 31.56 9.40 7.69
CA TYR A 706 31.47 8.73 8.98
C TYR A 706 30.74 7.39 8.84
N THR A 707 30.87 6.55 9.84
CA THR A 707 30.09 5.30 9.99
C THR A 707 29.03 5.54 11.07
N ILE A 708 27.78 5.20 10.79
CA ILE A 708 26.72 5.25 11.81
C ILE A 708 26.76 3.94 12.60
N LEU A 709 27.00 4.02 13.90
CA LEU A 709 27.19 2.88 14.80
C LEU A 709 25.92 2.48 15.55
N ALA A 710 25.01 3.42 15.77
CA ALA A 710 23.69 3.19 16.32
C ALA A 710 22.75 4.33 15.90
N SER A 711 21.49 4.04 15.60
CA SER A 711 20.56 5.06 15.14
C SER A 711 19.11 4.75 15.56
N LYS A 712 18.32 5.81 15.78
CA LYS A 712 16.87 5.69 15.96
C LYS A 712 16.16 6.90 15.35
N THR A 713 15.07 6.63 14.65
CA THR A 713 14.15 7.63 14.11
C THR A 713 12.89 7.79 14.97
N GLY A 714 12.20 8.92 14.84
CA GLY A 714 10.86 9.15 15.35
C GLY A 714 10.08 10.11 14.45
N PHE A 715 8.76 9.95 14.42
CA PHE A 715 7.85 10.89 13.79
C PHE A 715 6.45 10.76 14.40
N LEU A 716 5.90 11.90 14.77
CA LEU A 716 4.50 12.23 15.00
C LEU A 716 4.33 13.65 14.45
N TYR A 717 3.11 14.07 14.14
CA TYR A 717 2.86 15.45 13.75
C TYR A 717 3.28 16.43 14.86
N GLU A 718 3.02 16.06 16.12
CA GLU A 718 3.35 16.84 17.30
C GLU A 718 4.86 16.90 17.60
N SER A 719 5.62 15.89 17.18
CA SER A 719 7.08 15.83 17.41
C SER A 719 7.91 16.41 16.27
N GLY A 720 7.33 16.58 15.07
CA GLY A 720 8.10 16.63 13.83
C GLY A 720 8.95 15.36 13.64
N THR A 721 9.91 15.37 12.72
CA THR A 721 10.86 14.25 12.61
C THR A 721 11.98 14.36 13.63
N CYS A 722 12.27 13.23 14.29
CA CYS A 722 13.35 13.05 15.25
C CYS A 722 14.36 12.04 14.68
N LEU A 723 15.66 12.29 14.89
CA LEU A 723 16.73 11.37 14.55
C LEU A 723 17.85 11.46 15.58
N VAL A 724 18.33 10.31 16.05
CA VAL A 724 19.57 10.22 16.84
C VAL A 724 20.52 9.26 16.14
N MET A 725 21.81 9.60 16.13
CA MET A 725 22.87 8.76 15.59
C MET A 725 24.10 8.84 16.51
N GLU A 726 24.67 7.69 16.87
CA GLU A 726 26.08 7.62 17.25
C GLU A 726 26.88 7.39 15.96
N VAL A 727 27.84 8.26 15.67
CA VAL A 727 28.66 8.18 14.45
C VAL A 727 30.14 8.16 14.80
N GLU A 728 30.94 7.48 13.98
CA GLU A 728 32.39 7.48 14.05
C GLU A 728 32.97 8.09 12.78
N ARG A 729 33.76 9.15 12.94
CA ARG A 729 34.41 9.80 11.81
C ARG A 729 35.55 8.93 11.28
N LYS A 730 35.55 8.67 9.96
CA LYS A 730 36.52 7.76 9.33
C LYS A 730 37.96 8.28 9.32
N SER A 731 38.16 9.59 9.38
CA SER A 731 39.50 10.19 9.26
C SER A 731 40.35 10.04 10.53
N ASP A 732 39.74 9.99 11.71
CA ASP A 732 40.46 9.99 13.00
C ASP A 732 39.82 9.11 14.09
N GLY A 733 38.70 8.44 13.80
CA GLY A 733 38.02 7.55 14.74
C GLY A 733 37.26 8.27 15.86
N LYS A 734 37.16 9.61 15.84
CA LYS A 734 36.36 10.33 16.85
C LYS A 734 34.89 9.97 16.73
N ARG A 735 34.22 9.80 17.88
CA ARG A 735 32.81 9.42 17.96
C ARG A 735 31.94 10.55 18.49
N PHE A 736 30.80 10.75 17.84
CA PHE A 736 29.86 11.81 18.15
C PHE A 736 28.45 11.23 18.29
N VAL A 737 27.64 11.81 19.19
CA VAL A 737 26.18 11.63 19.16
C VAL A 737 25.58 12.88 18.53
N ILE A 738 24.81 12.69 17.45
CA ILE A 738 24.09 13.74 16.74
C ILE A 738 22.60 13.46 16.88
N LEU A 739 21.86 14.42 17.42
CA LEU A 739 20.45 14.30 17.74
C LEU A 739 19.69 15.50 17.18
N THR A 740 18.55 15.25 16.53
CA THR A 740 17.63 16.26 16.02
C THR A 740 16.21 15.97 16.47
N MET A 741 15.44 17.01 16.81
CA MET A 741 14.03 16.92 17.18
C MET A 741 13.26 18.11 16.59
N GLY A 742 11.98 17.92 16.26
CA GLY A 742 11.15 18.98 15.69
C GLY A 742 11.61 19.43 14.31
N ASN A 743 12.05 18.49 13.46
CA ASN A 743 12.27 18.82 12.06
C ASN A 743 10.91 18.84 11.32
N PRO A 744 10.47 19.99 10.77
CA PRO A 744 9.19 20.09 10.06
C PRO A 744 9.18 19.33 8.73
N ASP A 745 10.35 18.97 8.20
CA ASP A 745 10.45 18.15 6.99
C ASP A 745 10.20 16.68 7.35
N PHE A 746 9.07 16.15 6.90
CA PHE A 746 8.68 14.74 7.10
C PHE A 746 8.63 13.91 5.81
N GLY A 747 8.84 14.55 4.64
CA GLY A 747 8.88 13.85 3.36
C GLY A 747 10.02 12.83 3.28
N LYS A 748 9.78 11.69 2.62
CA LYS A 748 10.72 10.56 2.54
C LYS A 748 12.13 10.95 2.08
N ASN A 749 12.24 11.96 1.20
CA ASN A 749 13.51 12.46 0.66
C ASN A 749 14.05 13.71 1.39
N THR A 750 13.22 14.41 2.16
CA THR A 750 13.59 15.69 2.79
C THR A 750 13.88 15.55 4.28
N ARG A 751 13.23 14.60 4.98
CA ARG A 751 13.36 14.44 6.44
C ARG A 751 14.76 14.12 6.96
N PHE A 752 15.65 13.62 6.10
CA PHE A 752 17.03 13.30 6.45
C PHE A 752 18.05 14.34 5.97
N GLN A 753 17.62 15.37 5.23
CA GLN A 753 18.50 16.40 4.69
C GLN A 753 19.15 17.21 5.82
N ALA A 754 18.35 17.84 6.68
CA ALA A 754 18.88 18.68 7.76
C ALA A 754 19.75 17.89 8.77
N PRO A 755 19.40 16.66 9.18
CA PRO A 755 20.31 15.84 9.99
C PRO A 755 21.60 15.44 9.27
N ARG A 756 21.56 15.18 7.96
CA ARG A 756 22.75 14.90 7.14
C ARG A 756 23.68 16.10 7.07
N GLU A 757 23.13 17.29 6.87
CA GLU A 757 23.90 18.55 6.83
C GLU A 757 24.51 18.86 8.21
N LEU A 758 23.75 18.67 9.30
CA LEU A 758 24.27 18.81 10.67
C LEU A 758 25.41 17.82 10.95
N ALA A 759 25.28 16.58 10.48
CA ALA A 759 26.33 15.57 10.62
C ALA A 759 27.57 15.91 9.81
N ALA A 760 27.40 16.36 8.56
CA ALA A 760 28.52 16.85 7.74
C ALA A 760 29.22 18.04 8.39
N TRP A 761 28.46 19.01 8.92
CA TRP A 761 29.00 20.13 9.66
C TRP A 761 29.78 19.67 10.90
N THR A 762 29.24 18.74 11.67
CA THR A 762 29.91 18.13 12.84
C THR A 762 31.29 17.57 12.46
N MET A 763 31.39 16.85 11.33
CA MET A 763 32.66 16.28 10.88
C MET A 763 33.71 17.32 10.51
N THR A 764 33.30 18.56 10.22
CA THR A 764 34.22 19.65 9.87
C THR A 764 34.53 20.58 11.05
N ALA A 765 33.60 20.72 12.00
CA ALA A 765 33.68 21.70 13.08
C ALA A 765 34.40 21.22 14.34
N PHE A 766 34.43 19.90 14.61
CA PHE A 766 34.97 19.27 15.84
C PHE A 766 35.80 18.04 15.48
#